data_AF-A0A6G1L7T9-F1
#
_entry.id   AF-A0A6G1L7T9-F1
#
_cell.length_a   1.000
_cell.length_b   1.000
_cell.length_c   1.000
_cell.angle_alpha   90.00
_cell.angle_beta   90.00
_cell.angle_gamma   90.00
#
_symmetry.space_group_name_H-M   'P 1'
#
loop_
_entity.id
_entity.type
_entity.pdbx_description
1 polymer ?
#
loop_
_entity_poly.entity_id
_entity_poly.type
_entity_poly.pdbx_seq_one_letter_code
_entity_poly.pdbx_strand_id
1 'polypeptide(L)'
;MYARSKAIPYLSRIAALLVDLHYHLIFPAIRHTMPTRLSRLFSKEKEAEAEHKESQFKSPPSPGYGEPPPEYDAEHTIQPPDVTVGFSNLSLSNKNKDGFPSPDECTAHLKVLECFYRLRQKVGSTDGLFGITDSVVTESGVAIYDNASRLLAKLAEKRWAIFVSRAADRFEAWILALLPQAQMITIQELAAGAKSGRLLDRPANAPLQFSKNNMPPVDVLMVWHAYMLNPRAYLEDSIRYGRTSIWHTPFPWFAAASCINSETFDYEAGATAEPHFQEMTSLSWHNLDMAGPRVVNCPSCFSDNPAQWTTCPQKAPRVQIADHKMLSVALDDMLCSGSGFCDTYFDLTCISCKTSITHERLRAGKFCADVRKLFNKTVPMGGTVLGTEGLPGRFNGEVDTTYKHLSQTTNRLISCGLGASILNQPKLSGSGTNESMQGIREIVEKFTKDKTYMRKVRDSASPRMMRTEKIGIRRMMSRYWENHSSFALDLAGAVIRQESFVEKMHNIDWLHSPALPSTMRRLIVKYERFVSIMKNPRSMAVPTLDVDLAWHTHQLDPAGYMAYTVKHTRQFVDHDDKVAETRLNDAFAWTSKTYQKLYGEPYSECTCWYCEAVRESHTSAVSRLFNTTSASANDQLHSATQDPRKSVHISAHNAVRPTDESNSYQLSAGLKAEALEKQYQKACERARKKGKKEPRRDDYYYSDAWGYPVYIPAYSPYVGYVPYAPMYYPVTLGCMALGAGAAGNCCAGICGGGVAAGSCGGMGGDCAGGVAGGCGGPGGCGGPGGCGGSGGGGCGGGGGGCGGGGG
;
A
#
# COMPACT_ATOMS: atom_id res chain seq x y z
N MET A 1 -19.27 23.08 22.10
CA MET A 1 -18.12 22.26 21.65
C MET A 1 -18.44 20.76 21.49
N TYR A 2 -19.48 20.20 22.12
CA TYR A 2 -19.91 18.79 21.98
C TYR A 2 -20.55 18.41 20.62
N ALA A 3 -20.93 19.39 19.79
CA ALA A 3 -21.62 19.17 18.51
C ALA A 3 -20.68 18.99 17.29
N ARG A 4 -19.41 19.42 17.38
CA ARG A 4 -18.47 19.37 16.23
C ARG A 4 -17.78 18.02 16.02
N SER A 5 -17.66 17.16 17.05
CA SER A 5 -17.10 15.80 16.86
C SER A 5 -18.10 14.83 16.21
N LYS A 6 -19.40 15.17 16.18
CA LYS A 6 -20.45 14.40 15.50
C LYS A 6 -20.66 14.78 14.02
N ALA A 7 -20.03 15.86 13.54
CA ALA A 7 -20.24 16.35 12.17
C ALA A 7 -19.40 15.63 11.11
N ILE A 8 -18.19 15.16 11.48
CA ILE A 8 -17.27 14.46 10.57
C ILE A 8 -17.82 13.08 10.12
N PRO A 9 -18.47 12.26 10.98
CA PRO A 9 -19.12 11.01 10.58
C PRO A 9 -20.34 11.23 9.66
N TYR A 10 -21.01 12.37 9.77
CA TYR A 10 -22.14 12.72 8.90
C TYR A 10 -21.68 12.92 7.45
N LEU A 11 -20.50 13.53 7.25
CA LEU A 11 -19.90 13.71 5.93
C LEU A 11 -19.39 12.38 5.31
N SER A 12 -18.88 11.46 6.13
CA SER A 12 -18.53 10.09 5.70
C SER A 12 -19.77 9.27 5.30
N ARG A 13 -20.88 9.38 6.06
CA ARG A 13 -22.17 8.79 5.69
C ARG A 13 -22.74 9.42 4.41
N ILE A 14 -22.62 10.74 4.24
CA ILE A 14 -23.06 11.45 3.03
C ILE A 14 -22.22 11.03 1.82
N ALA A 15 -20.90 10.88 1.96
CA ALA A 15 -20.05 10.40 0.86
C ALA A 15 -20.40 8.96 0.43
N ALA A 16 -20.67 8.06 1.38
CA ALA A 16 -21.13 6.70 1.09
C ALA A 16 -22.53 6.70 0.43
N LEU A 17 -23.46 7.53 0.92
CA LEU A 17 -24.79 7.70 0.34
C LEU A 17 -24.74 8.31 -1.07
N LEU A 18 -23.80 9.23 -1.36
CA LEU A 18 -23.63 9.83 -2.68
C LEU A 18 -23.08 8.82 -3.70
N VAL A 19 -22.21 7.90 -3.28
CA VAL A 19 -21.75 6.77 -4.11
C VAL A 19 -22.91 5.83 -4.42
N ASP A 20 -23.74 5.49 -3.42
CA ASP A 20 -24.94 4.65 -3.60
C ASP A 20 -26.04 5.35 -4.45
N LEU A 21 -26.22 6.67 -4.32
CA LEU A 21 -27.23 7.41 -5.09
C LEU A 21 -26.84 7.54 -6.56
N HIS A 22 -25.55 7.72 -6.85
CA HIS A 22 -25.02 7.76 -8.22
C HIS A 22 -25.16 6.40 -8.91
N TYR A 23 -25.02 5.30 -8.14
CA TYR A 23 -25.15 3.92 -8.62
C TYR A 23 -26.56 3.59 -9.15
N HIS A 24 -27.61 4.10 -8.50
CA HIS A 24 -29.00 3.75 -8.85
C HIS A 24 -29.62 4.60 -9.95
N LEU A 25 -29.08 5.80 -10.25
CA LEU A 25 -29.71 6.75 -11.16
C LEU A 25 -29.20 6.65 -12.62
N ILE A 26 -28.08 5.95 -12.89
CA ILE A 26 -27.40 6.07 -14.20
C ILE A 26 -27.40 4.76 -15.04
N PHE A 27 -27.52 3.55 -14.46
CA PHE A 27 -27.40 2.31 -15.24
C PHE A 27 -28.39 1.19 -14.87
N PRO A 28 -29.54 1.08 -15.55
CA PRO A 28 -30.52 0.00 -15.33
C PRO A 28 -30.23 -1.33 -16.06
N ALA A 29 -29.26 -1.41 -16.97
CA ALA A 29 -29.32 -2.38 -18.08
C ALA A 29 -28.41 -3.63 -18.02
N ILE A 30 -27.68 -3.91 -16.93
CA ILE A 30 -26.80 -5.10 -16.87
C ILE A 30 -27.14 -5.93 -15.64
N ARG A 31 -28.14 -6.81 -15.79
CA ARG A 31 -28.58 -7.77 -14.75
C ARG A 31 -28.90 -9.12 -15.38
N HIS A 32 -27.91 -9.96 -15.64
CA HIS A 32 -28.13 -11.40 -15.85
C HIS A 32 -26.95 -12.26 -15.35
N THR A 33 -27.19 -12.89 -14.19
CA THR A 33 -26.88 -14.28 -13.77
C THR A 33 -25.51 -14.92 -14.11
N MET A 34 -24.60 -14.92 -13.14
CA MET A 34 -23.73 -16.06 -12.80
C MET A 34 -23.69 -16.25 -11.28
N PRO A 35 -23.72 -17.49 -10.75
CA PRO A 35 -23.53 -17.73 -9.31
C PRO A 35 -22.12 -17.29 -8.89
N THR A 36 -22.02 -16.47 -7.84
CA THR A 36 -20.74 -15.98 -7.29
C THR A 36 -20.00 -17.08 -6.50
N ARG A 37 -18.69 -16.96 -6.33
CA ARG A 37 -17.86 -17.93 -5.58
C ARG A 37 -18.30 -18.05 -4.11
N LEU A 38 -18.69 -16.94 -3.46
CA LEU A 38 -19.36 -16.96 -2.15
C LEU A 38 -20.62 -17.83 -2.18
N SER A 39 -21.53 -17.59 -3.14
CA SER A 39 -22.80 -18.33 -3.18
C SER A 39 -22.61 -19.85 -3.25
N ARG A 40 -21.54 -20.32 -3.91
CA ARG A 40 -21.15 -21.74 -3.95
C ARG A 40 -20.58 -22.22 -2.60
N LEU A 41 -19.70 -21.44 -1.98
CA LEU A 41 -19.07 -21.79 -0.69
C LEU A 41 -20.06 -21.85 0.49
N PHE A 42 -21.16 -21.09 0.45
CA PHE A 42 -22.16 -21.01 1.53
C PHE A 42 -23.39 -21.92 1.35
N SER A 43 -23.48 -22.68 0.25
CA SER A 43 -24.63 -23.57 0.00
C SER A 43 -24.20 -25.03 -0.13
N LYS A 44 -23.80 -25.65 0.98
CA LYS A 44 -23.39 -27.07 1.03
C LYS A 44 -24.52 -28.06 0.69
N GLU A 45 -25.79 -27.66 0.75
CA GLU A 45 -26.93 -28.55 0.47
C GLU A 45 -27.39 -28.53 -0.99
N LYS A 46 -26.94 -27.56 -1.81
CA LYS A 46 -27.38 -27.43 -3.23
C LYS A 46 -26.37 -27.96 -4.26
N GLU A 47 -25.13 -28.23 -3.88
CA GLU A 47 -24.12 -28.84 -4.77
C GLU A 47 -24.55 -30.24 -5.21
N ALA A 48 -25.03 -31.08 -4.29
CA ALA A 48 -25.50 -32.43 -4.61
C ALA A 48 -26.76 -32.45 -5.50
N GLU A 49 -27.60 -31.42 -5.42
CA GLU A 49 -28.85 -31.33 -6.18
C GLU A 49 -28.66 -30.67 -7.57
N ALA A 50 -27.64 -29.82 -7.72
CA ALA A 50 -27.28 -29.17 -8.98
C ALA A 50 -26.52 -30.12 -9.91
N GLU A 51 -25.58 -30.92 -9.40
CA GLU A 51 -24.87 -31.96 -10.17
C GLU A 51 -25.83 -33.06 -10.67
N HIS A 52 -26.87 -33.36 -9.89
CA HIS A 52 -27.90 -34.34 -10.28
C HIS A 52 -28.91 -33.79 -11.32
N LYS A 53 -29.06 -32.46 -11.43
CA LYS A 53 -29.91 -31.81 -12.46
C LYS A 53 -29.16 -31.53 -13.76
N GLU A 54 -27.85 -31.29 -13.70
CA GLU A 54 -27.01 -31.05 -14.90
C GLU A 54 -26.79 -32.32 -15.72
N SER A 55 -26.85 -33.50 -15.10
CA SER A 55 -26.78 -34.80 -15.78
C SER A 55 -28.04 -35.22 -16.55
N GLN A 56 -29.14 -34.45 -16.47
CA GLN A 56 -30.42 -34.77 -17.12
C GLN A 56 -30.74 -33.91 -18.36
N PHE A 57 -29.97 -32.86 -18.67
CA PHE A 57 -30.20 -32.03 -19.85
C PHE A 57 -29.46 -32.57 -21.09
N LYS A 58 -30.17 -33.35 -21.91
CA LYS A 58 -29.72 -33.67 -23.27
C LYS A 58 -29.74 -32.39 -24.12
N SER A 59 -28.59 -32.03 -24.70
CA SER A 59 -28.46 -30.92 -25.65
C SER A 59 -29.23 -31.20 -26.95
N PRO A 60 -29.83 -30.18 -27.60
CA PRO A 60 -30.48 -30.35 -28.90
C PRO A 60 -29.43 -30.57 -30.02
N PRO A 61 -29.79 -31.25 -31.13
CA PRO A 61 -28.84 -31.56 -32.19
C PRO A 61 -28.42 -30.31 -32.95
N SER A 62 -27.13 -30.24 -33.29
CA SER A 62 -26.52 -29.15 -34.08
C SER A 62 -26.88 -29.25 -35.57
N PRO A 63 -27.05 -28.13 -36.30
CA PRO A 63 -27.25 -28.16 -37.76
C PRO A 63 -25.92 -28.47 -38.45
N GLY A 64 -25.93 -29.47 -39.33
CA GLY A 64 -24.74 -29.97 -40.01
C GLY A 64 -24.32 -29.12 -41.21
N TYR A 65 -23.02 -28.87 -41.33
CA TYR A 65 -22.30 -28.65 -42.59
C TYR A 65 -20.80 -28.98 -42.41
N GLY A 66 -20.27 -29.82 -43.31
CA GLY A 66 -18.92 -29.74 -43.89
C GLY A 66 -17.72 -30.25 -43.08
N GLU A 67 -17.25 -31.45 -43.45
CA GLU A 67 -15.93 -32.10 -43.20
C GLU A 67 -15.33 -32.13 -41.78
N PRO A 68 -14.98 -33.31 -41.24
CA PRO A 68 -14.31 -33.42 -39.94
C PRO A 68 -12.86 -32.88 -40.03
N PRO A 69 -12.38 -32.18 -38.99
CA PRO A 69 -10.96 -31.83 -38.88
C PRO A 69 -10.11 -33.12 -38.76
N PRO A 70 -8.84 -33.09 -39.19
CA PRO A 70 -7.97 -34.26 -39.12
C PRO A 70 -7.90 -34.81 -37.70
N GLU A 71 -7.96 -36.14 -37.60
CA GLU A 71 -7.90 -36.93 -36.38
C GLU A 71 -6.65 -36.53 -35.58
N TYR A 72 -6.85 -36.01 -34.38
CA TYR A 72 -5.74 -35.69 -33.49
C TYR A 72 -5.15 -36.99 -32.96
N ASP A 73 -3.84 -37.12 -33.07
CA ASP A 73 -3.08 -38.26 -32.59
C ASP A 73 -3.19 -38.36 -31.06
N ALA A 74 -4.04 -39.28 -30.59
CA ALA A 74 -4.28 -39.51 -29.17
C ALA A 74 -3.02 -40.02 -28.42
N GLU A 75 -2.02 -40.52 -29.14
CA GLU A 75 -0.77 -41.03 -28.56
C GLU A 75 0.27 -39.92 -28.25
N HIS A 76 -0.03 -38.66 -28.58
CA HIS A 76 0.86 -37.51 -28.31
C HIS A 76 0.21 -36.43 -27.42
N THR A 77 -0.80 -36.81 -26.63
CA THR A 77 -1.37 -35.91 -25.62
C THR A 77 -0.35 -35.65 -24.51
N ILE A 78 0.34 -34.51 -24.56
CA ILE A 78 1.19 -34.04 -23.46
C ILE A 78 0.27 -33.82 -22.26
N GLN A 79 0.40 -34.68 -21.23
CA GLN A 79 -0.32 -34.47 -19.97
C GLN A 79 0.02 -33.08 -19.43
N PRO A 80 -0.96 -32.33 -18.87
CA PRO A 80 -0.68 -31.04 -18.26
C PRO A 80 0.48 -31.21 -17.28
N PRO A 81 1.54 -30.37 -17.39
CA PRO A 81 2.72 -30.54 -16.57
C PRO A 81 2.32 -30.51 -15.09
N ASP A 82 2.86 -31.45 -14.32
CA ASP A 82 2.68 -31.47 -12.87
C ASP A 82 3.32 -30.21 -12.27
N VAL A 83 2.48 -29.20 -12.07
CA VAL A 83 2.83 -27.90 -11.49
C VAL A 83 3.47 -28.05 -10.11
N THR A 84 3.21 -29.14 -9.38
CA THR A 84 3.78 -29.39 -8.05
C THR A 84 5.27 -29.70 -8.08
N VAL A 85 5.77 -30.30 -9.18
CA VAL A 85 7.18 -30.66 -9.37
C VAL A 85 8.07 -29.42 -9.45
N GLY A 86 7.55 -28.32 -10.01
CA GLY A 86 8.25 -27.03 -10.08
C GLY A 86 8.51 -26.39 -8.71
N PHE A 87 7.62 -26.63 -7.73
CA PHE A 87 7.73 -26.05 -6.38
C PHE A 87 8.64 -26.86 -5.44
N SER A 88 8.79 -28.16 -5.69
CA SER A 88 9.56 -29.06 -4.85
C SER A 88 11.08 -29.00 -5.11
N ASN A 89 11.51 -28.33 -6.20
CA ASN A 89 12.91 -28.29 -6.67
C ASN A 89 13.52 -26.87 -6.73
N LEU A 90 12.96 -25.89 -6.01
CA LEU A 90 13.46 -24.51 -6.03
C LEU A 90 14.87 -24.39 -5.40
N SER A 91 15.80 -23.74 -6.09
CA SER A 91 17.17 -23.51 -5.64
C SER A 91 17.28 -22.24 -4.78
N LEU A 92 16.73 -22.30 -3.56
CA LEU A 92 16.61 -21.13 -2.66
C LEU A 92 17.84 -20.90 -1.75
N SER A 93 18.86 -21.75 -1.84
CA SER A 93 20.10 -21.64 -1.05
C SER A 93 21.20 -20.84 -1.75
N ASN A 94 21.08 -20.61 -3.05
CA ASN A 94 22.07 -19.91 -3.85
C ASN A 94 21.80 -18.40 -3.86
N LYS A 95 22.43 -17.67 -2.94
CA LYS A 95 22.41 -16.20 -3.01
C LYS A 95 23.11 -15.73 -4.29
N ASN A 96 22.43 -14.90 -5.07
CA ASN A 96 23.07 -14.15 -6.15
C ASN A 96 24.17 -13.23 -5.57
N LYS A 97 25.21 -12.94 -6.37
CA LYS A 97 26.44 -12.25 -5.94
C LYS A 97 26.22 -10.86 -5.31
N ASP A 98 25.05 -10.24 -5.51
CA ASP A 98 24.74 -8.86 -5.13
C ASP A 98 23.37 -8.70 -4.43
N GLY A 99 22.72 -9.78 -4.02
CA GLY A 99 21.38 -9.74 -3.39
C GLY A 99 20.22 -9.51 -4.38
N PHE A 100 20.50 -9.51 -5.70
CA PHE A 100 19.48 -9.38 -6.73
C PHE A 100 18.59 -10.63 -6.81
N PRO A 101 17.26 -10.51 -7.03
CA PRO A 101 16.35 -11.64 -6.96
C PRO A 101 16.58 -12.67 -8.09
N SER A 102 16.43 -13.93 -7.76
CA SER A 102 16.47 -15.07 -8.68
C SER A 102 15.07 -15.49 -9.17
N PRO A 103 14.97 -16.22 -10.31
CA PRO A 103 13.69 -16.77 -10.77
C PRO A 103 12.99 -17.67 -9.73
N ASP A 104 13.78 -18.41 -8.95
CA ASP A 104 13.27 -19.35 -7.95
C ASP A 104 12.73 -18.60 -6.73
N GLU A 105 13.38 -17.51 -6.30
CA GLU A 105 12.85 -16.64 -5.24
C GLU A 105 11.56 -15.93 -5.67
N CYS A 106 11.44 -15.46 -6.91
CA CYS A 106 10.19 -14.91 -7.41
C CYS A 106 9.08 -15.97 -7.49
N THR A 107 9.42 -17.21 -7.83
CA THR A 107 8.47 -18.35 -7.80
C THR A 107 8.04 -18.69 -6.37
N ALA A 108 9.00 -18.76 -5.43
CA ALA A 108 8.71 -18.95 -4.01
C ALA A 108 7.83 -17.82 -3.46
N HIS A 109 8.06 -16.59 -3.91
CA HIS A 109 7.24 -15.45 -3.53
C HIS A 109 5.79 -15.63 -3.98
N LEU A 110 5.52 -16.01 -5.23
CA LEU A 110 4.16 -16.32 -5.68
C LEU A 110 3.49 -17.39 -4.81
N LYS A 111 4.22 -18.45 -4.43
CA LYS A 111 3.72 -19.51 -3.54
C LYS A 111 3.30 -18.95 -2.16
N VAL A 112 4.09 -18.03 -1.59
CA VAL A 112 3.76 -17.32 -0.34
C VAL A 112 2.54 -16.42 -0.51
N LEU A 113 2.42 -15.69 -1.62
CA LEU A 113 1.27 -14.83 -1.89
C LEU A 113 -0.03 -15.64 -2.03
N GLU A 114 0.01 -16.80 -2.68
CA GLU A 114 -1.14 -17.71 -2.78
C GLU A 114 -1.57 -18.24 -1.40
N CYS A 115 -0.60 -18.56 -0.53
CA CYS A 115 -0.88 -18.92 0.87
C CYS A 115 -1.61 -17.79 1.62
N PHE A 116 -1.15 -16.53 1.47
CA PHE A 116 -1.82 -15.38 2.08
C PHE A 116 -3.21 -15.12 1.50
N TYR A 117 -3.38 -15.29 0.18
CA TYR A 117 -4.69 -15.20 -0.47
C TYR A 117 -5.67 -16.20 0.15
N ARG A 118 -5.28 -17.47 0.29
CA ARG A 118 -6.14 -18.52 0.87
C ARG A 118 -6.42 -18.31 2.34
N LEU A 119 -5.43 -17.86 3.11
CA LEU A 119 -5.63 -17.47 4.50
C LEU A 119 -6.74 -16.41 4.61
N ARG A 120 -6.66 -15.36 3.78
CA ARG A 120 -7.69 -14.31 3.71
C ARG A 120 -9.05 -14.94 3.42
N GLN A 121 -9.19 -15.66 2.31
CA GLN A 121 -10.45 -16.31 1.92
C GLN A 121 -11.04 -17.17 3.05
N LYS A 122 -10.22 -18.02 3.68
CA LYS A 122 -10.62 -18.88 4.80
C LYS A 122 -11.17 -18.07 5.97
N VAL A 123 -10.49 -16.98 6.37
CA VAL A 123 -10.95 -16.14 7.48
C VAL A 123 -12.28 -15.47 7.17
N GLY A 124 -12.44 -14.87 6.00
CA GLY A 124 -13.70 -14.19 5.67
C GLY A 124 -14.87 -15.15 5.47
N SER A 125 -14.60 -16.36 4.98
CA SER A 125 -15.63 -17.38 4.73
C SER A 125 -15.98 -18.23 5.96
N THR A 126 -15.27 -18.10 7.08
CA THR A 126 -15.57 -18.87 8.28
C THR A 126 -16.68 -18.17 9.08
N ASP A 127 -17.85 -18.80 9.10
CA ASP A 127 -19.01 -18.31 9.86
C ASP A 127 -18.73 -18.27 11.37
N GLY A 128 -19.34 -17.30 12.05
CA GLY A 128 -19.29 -17.13 13.50
C GLY A 128 -18.00 -16.52 14.06
N LEU A 129 -16.95 -16.32 13.25
CA LEU A 129 -15.71 -15.72 13.74
C LEU A 129 -15.96 -14.35 14.37
N PHE A 130 -15.37 -14.16 15.55
CA PHE A 130 -15.52 -12.96 16.38
C PHE A 130 -16.97 -12.63 16.75
N GLY A 131 -17.87 -13.63 16.74
CA GLY A 131 -19.29 -13.46 16.99
C GLY A 131 -20.09 -12.91 15.80
N ILE A 132 -19.46 -12.76 14.63
CA ILE A 132 -20.11 -12.26 13.42
C ILE A 132 -20.66 -13.46 12.66
N THR A 133 -21.98 -13.61 12.57
CA THR A 133 -22.64 -14.76 11.93
C THR A 133 -23.27 -14.40 10.59
N ASP A 134 -23.24 -15.34 9.65
CA ASP A 134 -23.86 -15.24 8.32
C ASP A 134 -25.39 -15.29 8.42
N SER A 135 -25.94 -15.88 9.49
CA SER A 135 -27.38 -15.93 9.79
C SER A 135 -28.04 -14.56 9.80
N VAL A 136 -27.30 -13.50 10.15
CA VAL A 136 -27.78 -12.10 10.08
C VAL A 136 -28.22 -11.72 8.66
N VAL A 137 -27.63 -12.35 7.63
CA VAL A 137 -27.96 -12.17 6.22
C VAL A 137 -28.84 -13.31 5.71
N THR A 138 -28.49 -14.57 5.98
CA THR A 138 -29.15 -15.73 5.36
C THR A 138 -30.54 -16.03 5.92
N GLU A 139 -30.80 -15.69 7.20
CA GLU A 139 -32.08 -15.93 7.87
C GLU A 139 -32.98 -14.67 7.90
N SER A 140 -32.60 -13.62 7.17
CA SER A 140 -33.30 -12.32 7.23
C SER A 140 -34.67 -12.30 6.54
N GLY A 141 -35.10 -13.40 5.90
CA GLY A 141 -36.40 -13.52 5.23
C GLY A 141 -36.59 -12.68 3.96
N VAL A 142 -35.56 -11.95 3.50
CA VAL A 142 -35.60 -11.13 2.28
C VAL A 142 -35.29 -12.01 1.06
N ALA A 143 -35.93 -11.79 -0.09
CA ALA A 143 -35.58 -12.47 -1.34
C ALA A 143 -34.17 -12.01 -1.80
N ILE A 144 -33.16 -12.79 -1.42
CA ILE A 144 -31.74 -12.40 -1.39
C ILE A 144 -31.00 -12.62 -2.74
N TYR A 145 -31.71 -13.06 -3.78
CA TYR A 145 -31.14 -13.71 -4.98
C TYR A 145 -29.99 -12.99 -5.70
N ASP A 146 -29.90 -11.64 -5.65
CA ASP A 146 -28.80 -10.89 -6.29
C ASP A 146 -27.85 -10.15 -5.32
N ASN A 147 -28.19 -10.05 -4.03
CA ASN A 147 -27.45 -9.20 -3.08
C ASN A 147 -26.87 -9.93 -1.85
N ALA A 148 -27.12 -11.22 -1.67
CA ALA A 148 -26.53 -12.03 -0.58
C ALA A 148 -25.01 -11.84 -0.51
N SER A 149 -24.37 -12.07 -1.66
CA SER A 149 -22.92 -12.09 -1.77
C SER A 149 -22.31 -10.75 -1.40
N ARG A 150 -23.02 -9.65 -1.71
CA ARG A 150 -22.62 -8.29 -1.32
C ARG A 150 -22.62 -8.11 0.19
N LEU A 151 -23.66 -8.59 0.86
CA LEU A 151 -23.80 -8.47 2.32
C LEU A 151 -22.86 -9.43 3.07
N LEU A 152 -22.68 -10.66 2.57
CA LEU A 152 -21.70 -11.60 3.09
C LEU A 152 -20.27 -11.08 2.95
N ALA A 153 -19.95 -10.39 1.83
CA ALA A 153 -18.66 -9.72 1.66
C ALA A 153 -18.40 -8.64 2.74
N LYS A 154 -19.44 -7.94 3.22
CA LYS A 154 -19.31 -6.99 4.35
C LYS A 154 -18.95 -7.70 5.66
N LEU A 155 -19.56 -8.85 5.94
CA LEU A 155 -19.23 -9.66 7.12
C LEU A 155 -17.79 -10.18 7.05
N ALA A 156 -17.40 -10.73 5.89
CA ALA A 156 -16.07 -11.23 5.61
C ALA A 156 -15.01 -10.13 5.79
N GLU A 157 -15.27 -8.92 5.27
CA GLU A 157 -14.40 -7.75 5.41
C GLU A 157 -14.18 -7.40 6.90
N LYS A 158 -15.23 -7.39 7.72
CA LYS A 158 -15.10 -7.10 9.15
C LYS A 158 -14.32 -8.19 9.89
N ARG A 159 -14.57 -9.47 9.59
CA ARG A 159 -13.81 -10.59 10.17
C ARG A 159 -12.32 -10.44 9.88
N TRP A 160 -11.99 -10.14 8.63
CA TRP A 160 -10.62 -9.94 8.19
C TRP A 160 -9.95 -8.73 8.85
N ALA A 161 -10.66 -7.60 8.99
CA ALA A 161 -10.17 -6.42 9.70
C ALA A 161 -9.73 -6.73 11.15
N ILE A 162 -10.53 -7.54 11.86
CA ILE A 162 -10.22 -7.97 13.23
C ILE A 162 -9.01 -8.93 13.23
N PHE A 163 -8.99 -9.89 12.31
CA PHE A 163 -7.91 -10.88 12.18
C PHE A 163 -6.55 -10.23 11.93
N VAL A 164 -6.46 -9.30 10.98
CA VAL A 164 -5.22 -8.58 10.65
C VAL A 164 -4.76 -7.71 11.82
N SER A 165 -5.68 -7.07 12.53
CA SER A 165 -5.35 -6.29 13.73
C SER A 165 -4.76 -7.17 14.84
N ARG A 166 -5.28 -8.38 15.04
CA ARG A 166 -4.69 -9.39 15.93
C ARG A 166 -3.32 -9.87 15.43
N ALA A 167 -3.17 -10.09 14.13
CA ALA A 167 -1.91 -10.52 13.53
C ALA A 167 -0.79 -9.50 13.77
N ALA A 168 -1.09 -8.20 13.63
CA ALA A 168 -0.14 -7.12 13.91
C ALA A 168 0.29 -7.08 15.39
N ASP A 169 -0.64 -7.31 16.32
CA ASP A 169 -0.36 -7.41 17.76
C ASP A 169 0.52 -8.62 18.09
N ARG A 170 0.23 -9.78 17.50
CA ARG A 170 1.03 -11.01 17.61
C ARG A 170 2.43 -10.83 17.02
N PHE A 171 2.56 -10.12 15.91
CA PHE A 171 3.86 -9.78 15.32
C PHE A 171 4.67 -8.87 16.25
N GLU A 172 4.05 -7.88 16.91
CA GLU A 172 4.73 -7.04 17.90
C GLU A 172 5.30 -7.86 19.06
N ALA A 173 4.50 -8.78 19.61
CA ALA A 173 4.96 -9.70 20.66
C ALA A 173 6.12 -10.59 20.18
N TRP A 174 6.00 -11.17 18.98
CA TRP A 174 7.02 -12.03 18.40
C TRP A 174 8.35 -11.31 18.17
N ILE A 175 8.35 -10.14 17.53
CA ILE A 175 9.60 -9.41 17.24
C ILE A 175 10.28 -8.88 18.51
N LEU A 176 9.51 -8.55 19.55
CA LEU A 176 10.05 -8.18 20.86
C LEU A 176 10.74 -9.36 21.55
N ALA A 177 10.11 -10.54 21.49
CA ALA A 177 10.64 -11.74 22.13
C ALA A 177 11.79 -12.40 21.35
N LEU A 178 11.85 -12.17 20.03
CA LEU A 178 12.93 -12.65 19.16
C LEU A 178 14.28 -11.96 19.45
N LEU A 179 14.25 -10.70 19.87
CA LEU A 179 15.43 -9.88 20.15
C LEU A 179 15.29 -9.15 21.50
N PRO A 180 15.23 -9.86 22.63
CA PRO A 180 14.90 -9.29 23.93
C PRO A 180 16.01 -8.36 24.47
N GLN A 181 17.23 -8.50 23.95
CA GLN A 181 18.40 -7.70 24.32
C GLN A 181 18.57 -6.43 23.45
N ALA A 182 17.69 -6.20 22.48
CA ALA A 182 17.79 -5.04 21.60
C ALA A 182 17.55 -3.74 22.38
N GLN A 183 18.45 -2.77 22.20
CA GLN A 183 18.39 -1.48 22.88
C GLN A 183 18.20 -0.34 21.89
N MET A 184 17.38 0.64 22.28
CA MET A 184 17.18 1.81 21.44
C MET A 184 18.44 2.67 21.36
N ILE A 185 18.80 3.11 20.17
CA ILE A 185 19.98 3.94 19.93
C ILE A 185 19.80 5.36 20.49
N THR A 186 20.89 5.94 21.01
CA THR A 186 20.94 7.36 21.40
C THR A 186 21.28 8.28 20.23
N ILE A 187 21.00 9.58 20.36
CA ILE A 187 21.38 10.59 19.36
C ILE A 187 22.90 10.63 19.14
N GLN A 188 23.69 10.46 20.20
CA GLN A 188 25.15 10.46 20.12
C GLN A 188 25.67 9.25 19.34
N GLU A 189 25.19 8.04 19.66
CA GLU A 189 25.55 6.81 18.95
C GLU A 189 25.12 6.89 17.48
N LEU A 190 23.91 7.38 17.21
CA LEU A 190 23.43 7.56 15.86
C LEU A 190 24.32 8.53 15.07
N ALA A 191 24.73 9.66 15.68
CA ALA A 191 25.63 10.62 15.04
C ALA A 191 27.05 10.03 14.80
N ALA A 192 27.60 9.28 15.76
CA ALA A 192 28.91 8.66 15.65
C ALA A 192 28.93 7.56 14.57
N GLY A 193 27.90 6.72 14.56
CA GLY A 193 27.72 5.68 13.55
C GLY A 193 27.49 6.28 12.16
N ALA A 194 26.64 7.31 12.04
CA ALA A 194 26.38 8.00 10.77
C ALA A 194 27.65 8.65 10.19
N LYS A 195 28.51 9.21 11.05
CA LYS A 195 29.80 9.81 10.63
C LYS A 195 30.78 8.74 10.13
N SER A 196 30.89 7.63 10.86
CA SER A 196 31.81 6.54 10.52
C SER A 196 31.31 5.64 9.39
N GLY A 197 30.00 5.65 9.10
CA GLY A 197 29.36 4.74 8.14
C GLY A 197 29.14 3.34 8.69
N ARG A 198 29.23 3.16 10.02
CA ARG A 198 29.25 1.85 10.69
C ARG A 198 27.94 1.46 11.39
N LEU A 199 26.86 2.22 11.19
CA LEU A 199 25.56 1.92 11.81
C LEU A 199 24.98 0.57 11.38
N LEU A 200 25.28 0.15 10.16
CA LEU A 200 24.77 -1.05 9.54
C LEU A 200 25.86 -2.08 9.28
N ASP A 201 27.06 -1.90 9.88
CA ASP A 201 28.08 -2.94 9.87
C ASP A 201 27.48 -4.25 10.37
N ARG A 202 28.04 -5.37 9.90
CA ARG A 202 27.55 -6.69 10.31
C ARG A 202 27.43 -6.72 11.83
N PRO A 203 26.27 -7.15 12.37
CA PRO A 203 26.05 -7.06 13.80
C PRO A 203 27.09 -7.92 14.52
N ALA A 204 27.38 -7.59 15.79
CA ALA A 204 28.16 -8.47 16.64
C ALA A 204 27.53 -9.89 16.72
N ASN A 205 26.21 -9.96 16.55
CA ASN A 205 25.43 -11.21 16.43
C ASN A 205 25.16 -11.54 14.96
N ALA A 206 25.24 -12.81 14.59
CA ALA A 206 24.93 -13.27 13.23
C ALA A 206 23.46 -12.97 12.82
N PRO A 207 23.15 -12.89 11.51
CA PRO A 207 21.77 -12.91 11.02
C PRO A 207 20.98 -14.09 11.60
N LEU A 208 19.70 -13.87 11.86
CA LEU A 208 18.82 -14.89 12.45
C LEU A 208 18.65 -16.04 11.46
N GLN A 209 18.58 -17.26 11.99
CA GLN A 209 18.43 -18.47 11.19
C GLN A 209 17.02 -19.02 11.35
N PHE A 210 16.34 -19.22 10.23
CA PHE A 210 15.00 -19.77 10.18
C PHE A 210 15.01 -21.12 9.45
N SER A 211 14.21 -22.04 9.98
CA SER A 211 13.96 -23.38 9.45
C SER A 211 12.49 -23.70 9.68
N LYS A 212 11.98 -24.79 9.08
CA LYS A 212 10.59 -25.24 9.28
C LYS A 212 10.19 -25.32 10.77
N ASN A 213 11.16 -25.54 11.64
CA ASN A 213 11.02 -25.80 13.08
C ASN A 213 10.94 -24.56 13.98
N ASN A 214 11.20 -23.36 13.47
CA ASN A 214 11.13 -22.11 14.23
C ASN A 214 10.48 -20.95 13.45
N MET A 215 9.80 -21.25 12.34
CA MET A 215 9.04 -20.26 11.61
C MET A 215 7.86 -19.76 12.46
N PRO A 216 7.50 -18.47 12.38
CA PRO A 216 6.32 -17.95 13.05
C PRO A 216 5.01 -18.48 12.40
N PRO A 217 3.86 -18.33 13.05
CA PRO A 217 2.55 -18.57 12.45
C PRO A 217 2.34 -17.76 11.16
N VAL A 218 1.50 -18.25 10.25
CA VAL A 218 1.27 -17.64 8.92
C VAL A 218 0.79 -16.18 8.99
N ASP A 219 0.00 -15.82 10.00
CA ASP A 219 -0.50 -14.44 10.17
C ASP A 219 0.62 -13.49 10.60
N VAL A 220 1.53 -13.95 11.47
CA VAL A 220 2.74 -13.21 11.86
C VAL A 220 3.72 -13.10 10.69
N LEU A 221 3.88 -14.17 9.91
CA LEU A 221 4.72 -14.17 8.69
C LEU A 221 4.20 -13.18 7.64
N MET A 222 2.89 -13.09 7.46
CA MET A 222 2.23 -12.12 6.57
C MET A 222 2.49 -10.67 6.99
N VAL A 223 2.41 -10.37 8.29
CA VAL A 223 2.74 -9.04 8.80
C VAL A 223 4.23 -8.73 8.61
N TRP A 224 5.11 -9.70 8.84
CA TRP A 224 6.55 -9.52 8.63
C TRP A 224 6.87 -9.22 7.17
N HIS A 225 6.28 -9.97 6.24
CA HIS A 225 6.37 -9.73 4.79
C HIS A 225 5.95 -8.30 4.43
N ALA A 226 4.75 -7.86 4.81
CA ALA A 226 4.26 -6.52 4.51
C ALA A 226 5.14 -5.41 5.10
N TYR A 227 5.75 -5.64 6.27
CA TYR A 227 6.65 -4.70 6.91
C TYR A 227 7.98 -4.56 6.17
N MET A 228 8.56 -5.67 5.66
CA MET A 228 9.80 -5.65 4.87
C MET A 228 9.62 -4.94 3.52
N LEU A 229 8.42 -4.97 2.94
CA LEU A 229 8.06 -4.20 1.73
C LEU A 229 7.99 -2.69 1.94
N ASN A 230 8.31 -2.20 3.15
CA ASN A 230 8.44 -0.79 3.48
C ASN A 230 9.89 -0.48 3.88
N PRO A 231 10.84 -0.54 2.93
CA PRO A 231 12.26 -0.73 3.21
C PRO A 231 12.88 0.37 4.08
N ARG A 232 12.49 1.64 3.90
CA ARG A 232 13.00 2.74 4.75
C ARG A 232 12.38 2.76 6.14
N ALA A 233 11.10 2.40 6.29
CA ALA A 233 10.48 2.29 7.61
C ALA A 233 11.07 1.11 8.40
N TYR A 234 11.27 -0.02 7.73
CA TYR A 234 11.92 -1.21 8.28
C TYR A 234 13.35 -0.92 8.74
N LEU A 235 14.15 -0.19 7.92
CA LEU A 235 15.50 0.24 8.28
C LEU A 235 15.50 1.20 9.48
N GLU A 236 14.62 2.20 9.46
CA GLU A 236 14.51 3.22 10.52
C GLU A 236 14.25 2.57 11.87
N ASP A 237 13.29 1.65 11.96
CA ASP A 237 13.00 0.92 13.19
C ASP A 237 14.11 -0.06 13.56
N SER A 238 14.72 -0.74 12.59
CA SER A 238 15.84 -1.66 12.84
C SER A 238 17.03 -0.95 13.49
N ILE A 239 17.35 0.27 13.05
CA ILE A 239 18.37 1.11 13.69
C ILE A 239 17.86 1.64 15.03
N ARG A 240 16.66 2.24 15.04
CA ARG A 240 16.14 2.97 16.21
C ARG A 240 15.95 2.07 17.42
N TYR A 241 15.53 0.83 17.21
CA TYR A 241 15.31 -0.17 18.26
C TYR A 241 16.50 -1.11 18.47
N GLY A 242 17.63 -0.90 17.78
CA GLY A 242 18.83 -1.74 17.93
C GLY A 242 18.65 -3.17 17.44
N ARG A 243 17.82 -3.38 16.42
CA ARG A 243 17.49 -4.68 15.82
C ARG A 243 18.25 -4.90 14.51
N THR A 244 19.50 -4.49 14.41
CA THR A 244 20.28 -4.64 13.16
C THR A 244 20.43 -6.10 12.71
N SER A 245 20.37 -7.08 13.61
CA SER A 245 20.33 -8.50 13.23
C SER A 245 19.11 -8.86 12.36
N ILE A 246 17.92 -8.29 12.61
CA ILE A 246 16.73 -8.53 11.77
C ILE A 246 16.85 -7.81 10.42
N TRP A 247 17.54 -6.67 10.38
CA TRP A 247 17.87 -5.97 9.13
C TRP A 247 18.80 -6.78 8.22
N HIS A 248 19.72 -7.54 8.80
CA HIS A 248 20.63 -8.42 8.05
C HIS A 248 20.06 -9.82 7.78
N THR A 249 18.82 -10.08 8.20
CA THR A 249 18.13 -11.35 7.98
C THR A 249 17.20 -11.22 6.76
N PRO A 250 17.50 -11.89 5.64
CA PRO A 250 16.57 -11.97 4.51
C PRO A 250 15.30 -12.72 4.91
N PHE A 251 14.23 -12.50 4.15
CA PHE A 251 13.04 -13.32 4.26
C PHE A 251 13.41 -14.79 4.03
N PRO A 252 12.99 -15.72 4.90
CA PRO A 252 13.53 -17.06 4.90
C PRO A 252 12.86 -17.93 3.84
N TRP A 253 13.12 -17.66 2.56
CA TRP A 253 12.46 -18.28 1.41
C TRP A 253 12.42 -19.81 1.50
N PHE A 254 13.56 -20.44 1.77
CA PHE A 254 13.64 -21.89 1.90
C PHE A 254 12.72 -22.42 3.00
N ALA A 255 12.75 -21.84 4.20
CA ALA A 255 11.91 -22.27 5.31
C ALA A 255 10.42 -21.99 5.05
N ALA A 256 10.08 -20.80 4.57
CA ALA A 256 8.71 -20.39 4.26
C ALA A 256 8.09 -21.28 3.16
N ALA A 257 8.80 -21.50 2.05
CA ALA A 257 8.31 -22.34 0.96
C ALA A 257 8.16 -23.82 1.37
N SER A 258 9.01 -24.30 2.29
CA SER A 258 8.95 -25.66 2.86
C SER A 258 7.83 -25.84 3.89
N CYS A 259 7.34 -24.72 4.46
CA CYS A 259 6.14 -24.71 5.31
C CYS A 259 4.85 -24.62 4.49
N ILE A 260 4.87 -24.45 3.17
CA ILE A 260 3.66 -24.32 2.37
C ILE A 260 3.45 -25.58 1.54
N ASN A 261 2.30 -26.22 1.70
CA ASN A 261 1.91 -27.38 0.91
C ASN A 261 1.82 -26.97 -0.58
N SER A 262 2.48 -27.70 -1.49
CA SER A 262 2.51 -27.32 -2.91
C SER A 262 1.20 -27.59 -3.67
N GLU A 263 0.27 -28.35 -3.10
CA GLU A 263 -1.04 -28.65 -3.69
C GLU A 263 -2.14 -27.76 -3.09
N THR A 264 -2.20 -27.69 -1.76
CA THR A 264 -3.27 -26.96 -1.07
C THR A 264 -2.93 -25.50 -0.79
N PHE A 265 -1.63 -25.16 -0.79
CA PHE A 265 -1.06 -23.89 -0.31
C PHE A 265 -1.35 -23.59 1.17
N ASP A 266 -1.76 -24.60 1.95
CA ASP A 266 -1.88 -24.48 3.39
C ASP A 266 -0.51 -24.34 4.05
N TYR A 267 -0.47 -23.59 5.15
CA TYR A 267 0.72 -23.40 5.95
C TYR A 267 0.87 -24.49 7.01
N GLU A 268 1.86 -25.34 6.83
CA GLU A 268 2.23 -26.50 7.63
C GLU A 268 3.65 -26.30 8.21
N ALA A 269 3.77 -25.58 9.33
CA ALA A 269 5.05 -25.46 10.02
C ALA A 269 5.51 -26.79 10.63
N GLY A 270 6.80 -26.87 11.02
CA GLY A 270 7.37 -28.06 11.66
C GLY A 270 6.86 -28.23 13.08
N ALA A 271 6.89 -29.47 13.59
CA ALA A 271 6.27 -29.84 14.87
C ALA A 271 6.77 -29.03 16.08
N THR A 272 7.97 -28.44 16.03
CA THR A 272 8.52 -27.62 17.11
C THR A 272 8.22 -26.12 16.97
N ALA A 273 7.70 -25.66 15.82
CA ALA A 273 7.48 -24.23 15.58
C ALA A 273 6.38 -23.67 16.48
N GLU A 274 5.29 -24.42 16.66
CA GLU A 274 4.18 -24.09 17.54
C GLU A 274 4.59 -23.94 19.02
N PRO A 275 5.18 -24.97 19.67
CA PRO A 275 5.58 -24.84 21.07
C PRO A 275 6.65 -23.76 21.24
N HIS A 276 7.57 -23.60 20.28
CA HIS A 276 8.58 -22.54 20.32
C HIS A 276 7.97 -21.13 20.31
N PHE A 277 6.99 -20.88 19.43
CA PHE A 277 6.28 -19.60 19.39
C PHE A 277 5.50 -19.33 20.68
N GLN A 278 4.79 -20.34 21.18
CA GLN A 278 4.00 -20.24 22.41
C GLN A 278 4.89 -19.96 23.62
N GLU A 279 6.01 -20.67 23.76
CA GLU A 279 6.99 -20.46 24.84
C GLU A 279 7.59 -19.04 24.78
N MET A 280 7.96 -18.59 23.58
CA MET A 280 8.61 -17.29 23.40
C MET A 280 7.65 -16.11 23.62
N THR A 281 6.40 -16.22 23.19
CA THR A 281 5.46 -15.09 23.15
C THR A 281 4.37 -15.15 24.21
N SER A 282 4.15 -16.31 24.83
CA SER A 282 2.98 -16.59 25.68
C SER A 282 1.63 -16.43 24.95
N LEU A 283 1.62 -16.47 23.61
CA LEU A 283 0.41 -16.38 22.77
C LEU A 283 0.11 -17.72 22.10
N SER A 284 -1.17 -18.02 21.87
CA SER A 284 -1.60 -19.19 21.09
C SER A 284 -0.97 -19.21 19.70
N TRP A 285 -0.71 -20.39 19.12
CA TRP A 285 -0.16 -20.49 17.76
C TRP A 285 -1.16 -20.03 16.70
N HIS A 286 -2.44 -20.40 16.84
CA HIS A 286 -3.49 -19.91 15.95
C HIS A 286 -4.07 -18.59 16.46
N ASN A 287 -4.20 -17.61 15.57
CA ASN A 287 -4.83 -16.31 15.83
C ASN A 287 -6.27 -16.44 16.34
N LEU A 288 -7.01 -17.43 15.80
CA LEU A 288 -8.43 -17.64 16.11
C LEU A 288 -8.65 -18.18 17.52
N ASP A 289 -7.66 -18.83 18.13
CA ASP A 289 -7.73 -19.37 19.48
C ASP A 289 -7.53 -18.30 20.58
N MET A 290 -7.28 -17.04 20.18
CA MET A 290 -7.16 -15.93 21.12
C MET A 290 -8.53 -15.57 21.73
N ALA A 291 -8.79 -16.12 22.92
CA ALA A 291 -10.06 -15.93 23.65
C ALA A 291 -10.09 -14.71 24.59
N GLY A 292 -8.95 -14.03 24.82
CA GLY A 292 -8.83 -12.92 25.80
C GLY A 292 -8.84 -11.51 25.22
N PRO A 293 -9.17 -10.49 26.03
CA PRO A 293 -8.99 -9.08 25.67
C PRO A 293 -7.49 -8.72 25.52
N ARG A 294 -7.17 -7.73 24.71
CA ARG A 294 -5.80 -7.17 24.66
C ARG A 294 -5.59 -6.17 25.80
N VAL A 295 -4.38 -6.09 26.34
CA VAL A 295 -4.04 -5.09 27.35
C VAL A 295 -3.69 -3.76 26.68
N VAL A 296 -4.30 -2.67 27.13
CA VAL A 296 -4.04 -1.30 26.69
C VAL A 296 -3.58 -0.45 27.89
N ASN A 297 -2.36 0.10 27.83
CA ASN A 297 -1.90 1.01 28.88
C ASN A 297 -2.54 2.39 28.70
N CYS A 298 -3.08 2.97 29.76
CA CYS A 298 -3.68 4.29 29.73
C CYS A 298 -2.60 5.37 29.48
N PRO A 299 -2.72 6.23 28.45
CA PRO A 299 -1.74 7.31 28.21
C PRO A 299 -1.64 8.34 29.35
N SER A 300 -2.69 8.46 30.19
CA SER A 300 -2.76 9.44 31.27
C SER A 300 -2.10 8.94 32.56
N CYS A 301 -2.48 7.74 33.03
CA CYS A 301 -2.03 7.19 34.32
C CYS A 301 -1.17 5.92 34.21
N PHE A 302 -0.94 5.40 33.00
CA PHE A 302 -0.16 4.19 32.71
C PHE A 302 -0.70 2.88 33.26
N SER A 303 -1.91 2.87 33.83
CA SER A 303 -2.52 1.61 34.28
C SER A 303 -2.88 0.71 33.09
N ASP A 304 -2.86 -0.59 33.31
CA ASP A 304 -3.31 -1.60 32.36
C ASP A 304 -4.84 -1.65 32.31
N ASN A 305 -5.40 -1.76 31.11
CA ASN A 305 -6.84 -1.83 30.89
C ASN A 305 -7.14 -2.92 29.85
N PRO A 306 -7.95 -3.93 30.18
CA PRO A 306 -8.35 -4.95 29.22
C PRO A 306 -9.34 -4.36 28.20
N ALA A 307 -9.01 -4.45 26.91
CA ALA A 307 -9.83 -4.03 25.79
C ALA A 307 -10.31 -5.25 24.98
N GLN A 308 -11.62 -5.38 24.81
CA GLN A 308 -12.18 -6.37 23.89
C GLN A 308 -11.73 -6.06 22.46
N TRP A 309 -11.49 -7.10 21.65
CA TRP A 309 -11.07 -6.92 20.25
C TRP A 309 -12.17 -6.24 19.42
N THR A 310 -13.41 -6.67 19.58
CA THR A 310 -14.58 -6.01 18.99
C THR A 310 -15.77 -6.16 19.94
N THR A 311 -16.72 -5.24 19.86
CA THR A 311 -18.04 -5.38 20.50
C THR A 311 -19.17 -5.26 19.48
N CYS A 312 -18.87 -5.23 18.18
CA CYS A 312 -19.87 -5.07 17.14
C CYS A 312 -20.98 -6.14 17.14
N PRO A 313 -20.73 -7.44 17.47
CA PRO A 313 -21.79 -8.45 17.45
C PRO A 313 -22.87 -8.25 18.52
N GLN A 314 -22.54 -7.56 19.62
CA GLN A 314 -23.46 -7.35 20.74
C GLN A 314 -24.59 -6.36 20.40
N LYS A 315 -24.52 -5.71 19.23
CA LYS A 315 -25.47 -4.72 18.74
C LYS A 315 -26.24 -5.24 17.53
N ALA A 316 -26.89 -6.40 17.69
CA ALA A 316 -27.71 -7.01 16.65
C ALA A 316 -28.74 -6.01 16.05
N PRO A 317 -29.09 -6.15 14.75
CA PRO A 317 -30.12 -5.32 14.12
C PRO A 317 -31.43 -5.33 14.94
N ARG A 318 -31.81 -4.20 15.51
CA ARG A 318 -33.05 -4.07 16.33
C ARG A 318 -34.28 -3.69 15.50
N VAL A 319 -34.14 -3.55 14.19
CA VAL A 319 -35.15 -2.96 13.31
C VAL A 319 -35.88 -4.07 12.54
N GLN A 320 -37.20 -3.93 12.36
CA GLN A 320 -37.95 -4.78 11.42
C GLN A 320 -37.42 -4.57 10.00
N ILE A 321 -36.83 -5.60 9.43
CA ILE A 321 -36.16 -5.54 8.13
C ILE A 321 -37.21 -5.80 7.05
N ALA A 322 -37.71 -4.72 6.44
CA ALA A 322 -38.74 -4.80 5.41
C ALA A 322 -38.17 -5.07 4.00
N ASP A 323 -36.91 -4.68 3.75
CA ASP A 323 -36.26 -4.86 2.45
C ASP A 323 -34.72 -4.99 2.56
N HIS A 324 -34.06 -5.27 1.43
CA HIS A 324 -32.61 -5.43 1.33
C HIS A 324 -31.82 -4.14 1.62
N LYS A 325 -32.36 -2.96 1.30
CA LYS A 325 -31.67 -1.69 1.54
C LYS A 325 -31.59 -1.43 3.04
N MET A 326 -32.68 -1.69 3.76
CA MET A 326 -32.73 -1.62 5.23
C MET A 326 -31.79 -2.64 5.87
N LEU A 327 -31.71 -3.87 5.35
CA LEU A 327 -30.75 -4.87 5.82
C LEU A 327 -29.31 -4.39 5.66
N SER A 328 -28.96 -3.83 4.49
CA SER A 328 -27.62 -3.29 4.25
C SER A 328 -27.24 -2.19 5.24
N VAL A 329 -28.15 -1.26 5.51
CA VAL A 329 -27.92 -0.16 6.46
C VAL A 329 -27.80 -0.70 7.89
N ALA A 330 -28.68 -1.61 8.28
CA ALA A 330 -28.64 -2.23 9.60
C ALA A 330 -27.34 -3.03 9.83
N LEU A 331 -26.84 -3.68 8.78
CA LEU A 331 -25.55 -4.37 8.81
C LEU A 331 -24.38 -3.40 8.98
N ASP A 332 -24.37 -2.30 8.22
CA ASP A 332 -23.36 -1.25 8.37
C ASP A 332 -23.37 -0.65 9.78
N ASP A 333 -24.57 -0.39 10.32
CA ASP A 333 -24.74 0.09 11.69
C ASP A 333 -24.21 -0.93 12.71
N MET A 334 -24.52 -2.21 12.57
CA MET A 334 -23.99 -3.28 13.43
C MET A 334 -22.45 -3.30 13.39
N LEU A 335 -21.86 -3.41 12.20
CA LEU A 335 -20.41 -3.59 12.01
C LEU A 335 -19.59 -2.34 12.39
N CYS A 336 -20.18 -1.15 12.31
CA CYS A 336 -19.53 0.11 12.68
C CYS A 336 -19.78 0.54 14.14
N SER A 337 -20.82 0.03 14.81
CA SER A 337 -21.23 0.56 16.12
C SER A 337 -20.43 0.03 17.31
N GLY A 338 -19.50 -0.90 17.09
CA GLY A 338 -18.63 -1.42 18.15
C GLY A 338 -17.69 -0.37 18.75
N SER A 339 -17.22 -0.63 19.97
CA SER A 339 -16.25 0.20 20.70
C SER A 339 -15.04 -0.60 21.19
N GLY A 340 -14.86 -1.82 20.68
CA GLY A 340 -13.66 -2.62 20.91
C GLY A 340 -12.45 -2.08 20.16
N PHE A 341 -11.27 -2.65 20.42
CA PHE A 341 -10.00 -2.16 19.91
C PHE A 341 -9.92 -2.11 18.38
N CYS A 342 -10.52 -3.07 17.68
CA CYS A 342 -10.60 -3.13 16.22
C CYS A 342 -11.80 -2.37 15.64
N ASP A 343 -12.61 -1.72 16.47
CA ASP A 343 -13.80 -1.01 16.00
C ASP A 343 -13.49 0.46 15.71
N THR A 344 -14.22 1.01 14.74
CA THR A 344 -14.10 2.39 14.24
C THR A 344 -14.16 3.44 15.35
N TYR A 345 -14.98 3.19 16.37
CA TYR A 345 -15.19 4.08 17.52
C TYR A 345 -14.63 3.49 18.80
N PHE A 346 -13.45 2.88 18.76
CA PHE A 346 -12.76 2.39 19.96
C PHE A 346 -12.77 3.45 21.07
N ASP A 347 -13.41 3.09 22.18
CA ASP A 347 -13.52 3.91 23.37
C ASP A 347 -13.57 3.01 24.61
N LEU A 348 -12.54 3.10 25.44
CA LEU A 348 -12.37 2.32 26.65
C LEU A 348 -12.19 3.25 27.85
N THR A 349 -13.06 3.13 28.85
CA THR A 349 -12.89 3.88 30.10
C THR A 349 -11.77 3.28 30.94
N CYS A 350 -10.75 4.07 31.26
CA CYS A 350 -9.66 3.62 32.11
C CYS A 350 -10.17 3.20 33.50
N ILE A 351 -9.78 2.00 33.97
CA ILE A 351 -10.22 1.46 35.26
C ILE A 351 -9.70 2.29 36.44
N SER A 352 -8.51 2.89 36.30
CA SER A 352 -7.82 3.66 37.32
C SER A 352 -8.25 5.13 37.33
N CYS A 353 -7.96 5.88 36.26
CA CYS A 353 -8.17 7.34 36.25
C CYS A 353 -9.48 7.79 35.57
N LYS A 354 -10.31 6.84 35.12
CA LYS A 354 -11.60 7.08 34.42
C LYS A 354 -11.51 7.89 33.12
N THR A 355 -10.31 8.25 32.68
CA THR A 355 -10.11 8.88 31.38
C THR A 355 -10.47 7.89 30.28
N SER A 356 -11.22 8.35 29.27
CA SER A 356 -11.49 7.55 28.08
C SER A 356 -10.17 7.17 27.37
N ILE A 357 -10.13 6.09 26.61
CA ILE A 357 -8.95 5.65 25.86
C ILE A 357 -9.46 5.36 24.46
N THR A 358 -8.98 6.18 23.51
CA THR A 358 -9.32 6.08 22.10
C THR A 358 -8.04 5.88 21.29
N HIS A 359 -8.16 5.45 20.03
CA HIS A 359 -7.00 5.35 19.13
C HIS A 359 -6.25 6.67 19.00
N GLU A 360 -6.97 7.78 18.97
CA GLU A 360 -6.37 9.12 18.89
C GLU A 360 -5.55 9.46 20.14
N ARG A 361 -6.06 9.11 21.32
CA ARG A 361 -5.33 9.30 22.58
C ARG A 361 -4.14 8.35 22.70
N LEU A 362 -4.21 7.13 22.16
CA LEU A 362 -3.08 6.20 22.10
C LEU A 362 -1.95 6.73 21.19
N ARG A 363 -2.28 7.31 20.03
CA ARG A 363 -1.31 7.96 19.12
C ARG A 363 -0.60 9.14 19.78
N ALA A 364 -1.35 10.02 20.44
CA ALA A 364 -0.78 11.13 21.19
C ALA A 364 0.06 10.64 22.39
N GLY A 365 -0.38 9.55 23.04
CA GLY A 365 0.37 8.85 24.07
C GLY A 365 1.71 8.32 23.59
N LYS A 366 1.75 7.68 22.40
CA LYS A 366 2.99 7.23 21.74
C LYS A 366 3.95 8.40 21.50
N PHE A 367 3.46 9.52 20.96
CA PHE A 367 4.27 10.72 20.77
C PHE A 367 4.87 11.20 22.09
N CYS A 368 4.04 11.36 23.13
CA CYS A 368 4.48 11.81 24.45
C CYS A 368 5.49 10.84 25.09
N ALA A 369 5.31 9.53 24.92
CA ALA A 369 6.26 8.52 25.39
C ALA A 369 7.62 8.68 24.71
N ASP A 370 7.65 8.91 23.41
CA ASP A 370 8.89 9.15 22.66
C ASP A 370 9.56 10.49 23.04
N VAL A 371 8.78 11.56 23.29
CA VAL A 371 9.33 12.81 23.84
C VAL A 371 10.01 12.57 25.20
N ARG A 372 9.43 11.73 26.07
CA ARG A 372 10.07 11.36 27.34
C ARG A 372 11.34 10.54 27.14
N LYS A 373 11.38 9.63 26.18
CA LYS A 373 12.60 8.88 25.83
C LYS A 373 13.68 9.83 25.28
N LEU A 374 13.31 10.83 24.49
CA LEU A 374 14.23 11.86 24.01
C LEU A 374 14.84 12.64 25.18
N PHE A 375 14.03 13.06 26.16
CA PHE A 375 14.55 13.78 27.33
C PHE A 375 15.42 12.92 28.26
N ASN A 376 14.94 11.72 28.59
CA ASN A 376 15.54 10.92 29.67
C ASN A 376 16.64 9.97 29.18
N LYS A 377 16.55 9.54 27.92
CA LYS A 377 17.44 8.52 27.34
C LYS A 377 18.14 9.00 26.07
N THR A 378 17.91 10.25 25.64
CA THR A 378 18.46 10.81 24.38
C THR A 378 18.14 9.98 23.13
N VAL A 379 17.04 9.23 23.16
CA VAL A 379 16.57 8.43 22.01
C VAL A 379 15.95 9.35 20.97
N PRO A 380 16.32 9.24 19.67
CA PRO A 380 15.75 10.08 18.63
C PRO A 380 14.24 9.81 18.45
N MET A 381 13.49 10.86 18.12
CA MET A 381 12.08 10.75 17.71
C MET A 381 11.97 9.88 16.44
N GLY A 382 10.83 9.20 16.26
CA GLY A 382 10.55 8.52 15.00
C GLY A 382 10.64 9.48 13.81
N GLY A 383 11.00 8.99 12.63
CA GLY A 383 11.13 9.79 11.40
C GLY A 383 12.42 10.60 11.28
N THR A 384 13.34 10.51 12.25
CA THR A 384 14.55 11.36 12.33
C THR A 384 15.87 10.58 12.17
N VAL A 385 15.81 9.34 11.72
CA VAL A 385 16.99 8.43 11.64
C VAL A 385 17.65 8.44 10.26
N LEU A 386 16.89 8.64 9.18
CA LEU A 386 17.40 8.57 7.81
C LEU A 386 17.37 9.95 7.14
N GLY A 387 18.30 10.22 6.23
CA GLY A 387 18.26 11.39 5.36
C GLY A 387 17.22 11.29 4.22
N THR A 388 17.21 12.24 3.28
CA THR A 388 16.28 12.26 2.14
C THR A 388 16.55 11.16 1.12
N GLU A 389 17.79 10.71 1.01
CA GLU A 389 18.20 9.59 0.13
C GLU A 389 17.98 8.23 0.81
N GLY A 390 17.43 8.23 2.04
CA GLY A 390 17.12 7.02 2.79
C GLY A 390 18.31 6.45 3.55
N LEU A 391 19.46 7.14 3.55
CA LEU A 391 20.67 6.66 4.21
C LEU A 391 20.78 7.21 5.64
N PRO A 392 21.31 6.42 6.59
CA PRO A 392 21.63 6.89 7.94
C PRO A 392 22.97 7.64 7.95
N GLY A 393 23.10 8.67 7.12
CA GLY A 393 24.29 9.52 7.00
C GLY A 393 25.34 9.04 6.00
N ARG A 394 25.99 7.89 6.23
CA ARG A 394 26.99 7.31 5.30
C ARG A 394 26.77 5.82 5.15
N PHE A 395 26.85 5.31 3.93
CA PHE A 395 26.76 3.88 3.63
C PHE A 395 27.49 3.55 2.32
N ASN A 396 28.35 2.53 2.31
CA ASN A 396 29.11 2.07 1.12
C ASN A 396 29.76 3.19 0.29
N GLY A 397 30.37 4.18 0.96
CA GLY A 397 31.03 5.32 0.32
C GLY A 397 30.10 6.48 -0.03
N GLU A 398 28.79 6.25 -0.18
CA GLU A 398 27.78 7.28 -0.40
C GLU A 398 27.47 8.04 0.90
N VAL A 399 27.26 9.36 0.78
CA VAL A 399 27.02 10.27 1.90
C VAL A 399 25.72 11.03 1.69
N ASP A 400 24.77 10.82 2.60
CA ASP A 400 23.56 11.63 2.71
C ASP A 400 23.78 12.75 3.75
N THR A 401 24.13 13.94 3.26
CA THR A 401 24.36 15.11 4.10
C THR A 401 23.08 15.65 4.75
N THR A 402 21.91 15.31 4.21
CA THR A 402 20.62 15.84 4.70
C THR A 402 20.22 15.22 6.03
N TYR A 403 20.74 14.02 6.34
CA TYR A 403 20.57 13.34 7.62
C TYR A 403 20.84 14.27 8.82
N LYS A 404 21.90 15.09 8.76
CA LYS A 404 22.25 15.99 9.87
C LYS A 404 21.13 16.99 10.16
N HIS A 405 20.60 17.65 9.13
CA HIS A 405 19.52 18.62 9.29
C HIS A 405 18.21 17.96 9.71
N LEU A 406 17.89 16.80 9.12
CA LEU A 406 16.68 16.05 9.43
C LEU A 406 16.68 15.52 10.86
N SER A 407 17.79 14.91 11.28
CA SER A 407 17.93 14.32 12.60
C SER A 407 18.11 15.39 13.68
N GLN A 408 19.10 16.28 13.53
CA GLN A 408 19.48 17.21 14.59
C GLN A 408 18.42 18.30 14.78
N THR A 409 17.97 18.97 13.71
CA THR A 409 17.01 20.09 13.87
C THR A 409 15.68 19.60 14.43
N THR A 410 15.16 18.46 13.96
CA THR A 410 13.87 17.93 14.42
C THR A 410 13.92 17.48 15.88
N ASN A 411 14.97 16.75 16.28
CA ASN A 411 15.14 16.36 17.69
C ASN A 411 15.43 17.57 18.59
N ARG A 412 16.19 18.57 18.12
CA ARG A 412 16.41 19.84 18.84
C ARG A 412 15.11 20.62 18.99
N LEU A 413 14.26 20.62 17.99
CA LEU A 413 12.95 21.27 18.04
C LEU A 413 12.09 20.67 19.14
N ILE A 414 12.10 19.36 19.37
CA ILE A 414 11.37 18.78 20.51
C ILE A 414 12.09 19.07 21.83
N SER A 415 13.41 18.89 21.88
CA SER A 415 14.17 18.98 23.14
C SER A 415 14.36 20.41 23.66
N CYS A 416 14.30 21.44 22.82
CA CYS A 416 14.52 22.85 23.19
C CYS A 416 13.28 23.57 23.75
N GLY A 417 12.35 22.85 24.39
CA GLY A 417 11.21 23.43 25.10
C GLY A 417 9.83 23.08 24.52
N LEU A 418 9.72 22.80 23.22
CA LEU A 418 8.43 22.36 22.65
C LEU A 418 7.94 21.08 23.32
N GLY A 419 8.80 20.07 23.47
CA GLY A 419 8.44 18.80 24.11
C GLY A 419 7.95 18.98 25.54
N ALA A 420 8.60 19.87 26.31
CA ALA A 420 8.14 20.21 27.66
C ALA A 420 6.77 20.91 27.64
N SER A 421 6.56 21.84 26.69
CA SER A 421 5.26 22.49 26.49
C SER A 421 4.14 21.51 26.12
N ILE A 422 4.45 20.44 25.39
CA ILE A 422 3.50 19.37 25.05
C ILE A 422 3.22 18.49 26.27
N LEU A 423 4.26 18.07 27.00
CA LEU A 423 4.11 17.18 28.16
C LEU A 423 3.41 17.85 29.35
N ASN A 424 3.53 19.18 29.49
CA ASN A 424 2.94 19.96 30.58
C ASN A 424 1.49 20.39 30.33
N GLN A 425 0.87 20.01 29.22
CA GLN A 425 -0.56 20.25 29.02
C GLN A 425 -1.38 19.54 30.12
N PRO A 426 -2.47 20.14 30.61
CA PRO A 426 -3.26 19.59 31.70
C PRO A 426 -3.85 18.23 31.31
N LYS A 427 -3.48 17.20 32.08
CA LYS A 427 -3.91 15.80 31.85
C LYS A 427 -5.33 15.48 32.33
N LEU A 428 -5.95 16.38 33.10
CA LEU A 428 -7.09 16.08 33.96
C LEU A 428 -8.44 16.63 33.47
N SER A 429 -8.47 17.40 32.37
CA SER A 429 -9.72 18.00 31.88
C SER A 429 -10.35 17.28 30.69
N GLY A 430 -9.72 16.22 30.15
CA GLY A 430 -10.17 15.57 28.91
C GLY A 430 -10.19 16.52 27.70
N SER A 431 -9.48 17.64 27.81
CA SER A 431 -9.43 18.75 26.84
C SER A 431 -8.00 19.24 26.61
N GLY A 432 -7.00 18.49 27.08
CA GLY A 432 -5.60 18.79 26.83
C GLY A 432 -5.28 18.73 25.34
N THR A 433 -4.55 19.72 24.83
CA THR A 433 -4.11 19.73 23.41
C THR A 433 -3.14 18.59 23.10
N ASN A 434 -2.56 17.92 24.10
CA ASN A 434 -1.73 16.72 23.92
C ASN A 434 -2.52 15.40 23.94
N GLU A 435 -3.86 15.43 23.93
CA GLU A 435 -4.70 14.23 23.88
C GLU A 435 -4.99 13.74 22.46
N SER A 436 -4.57 14.50 21.44
CA SER A 436 -4.66 14.15 20.02
C SER A 436 -3.43 14.63 19.25
N MET A 437 -3.15 13.98 18.12
CA MET A 437 -2.09 14.44 17.21
C MET A 437 -2.45 15.77 16.55
N GLN A 438 -3.74 16.07 16.38
CA GLN A 438 -4.21 17.37 15.92
C GLN A 438 -3.83 18.48 16.91
N GLY A 439 -4.09 18.31 18.21
CA GLY A 439 -3.69 19.31 19.19
C GLY A 439 -2.17 19.42 19.35
N ILE A 440 -1.43 18.30 19.26
CA ILE A 440 0.05 18.32 19.24
C ILE A 440 0.56 19.14 18.05
N ARG A 441 -0.04 18.94 16.87
CA ARG A 441 0.28 19.72 15.67
C ARG A 441 0.07 21.21 15.88
N GLU A 442 -1.03 21.63 16.51
CA GLU A 442 -1.31 23.05 16.78
C GLU A 442 -0.22 23.68 17.66
N ILE A 443 0.29 22.95 18.67
CA ILE A 443 1.41 23.40 19.49
C ILE A 443 2.69 23.49 18.63
N VAL A 444 2.99 22.49 17.80
CA VAL A 444 4.16 22.51 16.90
C VAL A 444 4.07 23.68 15.92
N GLU A 445 2.89 23.97 15.35
CA GLU A 445 2.65 25.12 14.48
C GLU A 445 2.90 26.44 15.19
N LYS A 446 2.45 26.58 16.44
CA LYS A 446 2.69 27.78 17.25
C LYS A 446 4.19 28.02 17.46
N PHE A 447 4.94 26.99 17.84
CA PHE A 447 6.38 27.09 18.08
C PHE A 447 7.17 27.33 16.79
N THR A 448 6.83 26.67 15.69
CA THR A 448 7.54 26.84 14.40
C THR A 448 7.32 28.22 13.77
N LYS A 449 6.27 28.94 14.16
CA LYS A 449 6.02 30.35 13.78
C LYS A 449 6.77 31.36 14.66
N ASP A 450 7.24 30.96 15.84
CA ASP A 450 8.00 31.84 16.73
C ASP A 450 9.44 32.02 16.22
N LYS A 451 9.76 33.25 15.80
CA LYS A 451 11.06 33.61 15.23
C LYS A 451 12.20 33.51 16.25
N THR A 452 11.95 33.86 17.51
CA THR A 452 12.97 33.81 18.57
C THR A 452 13.30 32.36 18.90
N TYR A 453 12.27 31.54 19.04
CA TYR A 453 12.40 30.11 19.22
C TYR A 453 13.18 29.44 18.08
N MET A 454 12.81 29.71 16.83
CA MET A 454 13.44 29.08 15.67
C MET A 454 14.91 29.47 15.50
N ARG A 455 15.31 30.70 15.87
CA ARG A 455 16.73 31.08 15.90
C ARG A 455 17.53 30.27 16.92
N LYS A 456 16.96 30.05 18.12
CA LYS A 456 17.56 29.22 19.17
C LYS A 456 17.71 27.76 18.75
N VAL A 457 16.65 27.16 18.20
CA VAL A 457 16.65 25.74 17.77
C VAL A 457 17.64 25.50 16.65
N ARG A 458 17.67 26.40 15.66
CA ARG A 458 18.53 26.27 14.48
C ARG A 458 19.97 26.71 14.73
N ASP A 459 20.23 27.37 15.85
CA ASP A 459 21.53 28.02 16.13
C ASP A 459 21.96 28.93 14.96
N SER A 460 21.03 29.78 14.53
CA SER A 460 21.17 30.59 13.32
C SER A 460 20.45 31.92 13.47
N ALA A 461 21.02 33.01 12.94
CA ALA A 461 20.38 34.31 12.91
C ALA A 461 19.07 34.31 12.10
N SER A 462 18.95 33.41 11.12
CA SER A 462 17.74 33.25 10.32
C SER A 462 16.70 32.38 11.04
N PRO A 463 15.45 32.86 11.23
CA PRO A 463 14.36 32.04 11.76
C PRO A 463 13.74 31.12 10.69
N ARG A 464 14.12 31.25 9.41
CA ARG A 464 13.45 30.58 8.29
C ARG A 464 13.92 29.14 8.16
N MET A 465 12.97 28.21 8.23
CA MET A 465 13.25 26.78 8.01
C MET A 465 13.62 26.47 6.56
N MET A 466 14.61 25.60 6.40
CA MET A 466 15.01 24.97 5.14
C MET A 466 14.01 23.89 4.72
N ARG A 467 14.02 23.52 3.44
CA ARG A 467 13.19 22.42 2.91
C ARG A 467 13.43 21.10 3.65
N THR A 468 14.70 20.77 3.95
CA THR A 468 15.08 19.55 4.67
C THR A 468 14.52 19.53 6.09
N GLU A 469 14.61 20.64 6.83
CA GLU A 469 14.05 20.75 8.18
C GLU A 469 12.52 20.57 8.18
N LYS A 470 11.84 21.14 7.18
CA LYS A 470 10.39 20.95 6.98
C LYS A 470 10.02 19.49 6.70
N ILE A 471 10.81 18.79 5.88
CA ILE A 471 10.66 17.36 5.61
C ILE A 471 10.83 16.55 6.90
N GLY A 472 11.79 16.92 7.76
CA GLY A 472 12.06 16.22 9.03
C GLY A 472 10.90 16.28 10.00
N ILE A 473 10.32 17.47 10.20
CA ILE A 473 9.13 17.64 11.04
C ILE A 473 7.98 16.78 10.49
N ARG A 474 7.77 16.77 9.17
CA ARG A 474 6.69 15.99 8.56
C ARG A 474 6.89 14.48 8.73
N ARG A 475 8.10 13.97 8.46
CA ARG A 475 8.44 12.56 8.65
C ARG A 475 8.29 12.12 10.09
N MET A 476 8.67 12.97 11.05
CA MET A 476 8.43 12.70 12.46
C MET A 476 6.94 12.61 12.74
N MET A 477 6.15 13.62 12.36
CA MET A 477 4.70 13.65 12.62
C MET A 477 3.96 12.47 11.99
N SER A 478 4.37 12.01 10.80
CA SER A 478 3.73 10.87 10.11
C SER A 478 3.88 9.55 10.87
N ARG A 479 4.89 9.40 11.76
CA ARG A 479 5.03 8.20 12.61
C ARG A 479 3.94 8.06 13.67
N TYR A 480 3.19 9.12 13.93
CA TYR A 480 2.22 9.18 15.03
C TYR A 480 0.78 9.42 14.54
N TRP A 481 0.58 9.88 13.29
CA TRP A 481 -0.74 10.36 12.86
C TRP A 481 -1.82 9.28 12.77
N GLU A 482 -1.46 8.11 12.27
CA GLU A 482 -2.39 7.00 12.05
C GLU A 482 -1.96 5.74 12.81
N ASN A 483 -0.88 5.82 13.59
CA ASN A 483 -0.21 4.66 14.16
C ASN A 483 0.12 4.87 15.64
N HIS A 484 -0.48 4.04 16.50
CA HIS A 484 -0.18 3.99 17.93
C HIS A 484 0.82 2.89 18.31
N SER A 485 1.15 1.96 17.40
CA SER A 485 2.13 0.88 17.65
C SER A 485 3.56 1.43 17.75
N SER A 486 4.50 0.63 18.23
CA SER A 486 5.91 1.03 18.33
C SER A 486 6.59 1.24 16.96
N PHE A 487 6.03 0.71 15.88
CA PHE A 487 6.63 0.77 14.54
C PHE A 487 6.50 2.15 13.87
N ALA A 488 7.32 2.37 12.84
CA ALA A 488 7.29 3.53 11.97
C ALA A 488 6.12 3.49 10.96
N LEU A 489 5.47 2.34 10.82
CA LEU A 489 4.42 2.03 9.87
C LEU A 489 3.19 1.43 10.59
N ASP A 490 1.98 1.73 10.11
CA ASP A 490 0.78 0.99 10.50
C ASP A 490 0.78 -0.37 9.79
N LEU A 491 1.18 -1.41 10.51
CA LEU A 491 1.37 -2.75 9.97
C LEU A 491 0.06 -3.41 9.52
N ALA A 492 -1.04 -3.17 10.24
CA ALA A 492 -2.34 -3.70 9.82
C ALA A 492 -2.76 -3.08 8.49
N GLY A 493 -2.64 -1.76 8.36
CA GLY A 493 -2.90 -1.10 7.09
C GLY A 493 -1.96 -1.49 5.96
N ALA A 494 -0.69 -1.81 6.26
CA ALA A 494 0.27 -2.26 5.26
C ALA A 494 -0.13 -3.63 4.67
N VAL A 495 -0.51 -4.59 5.53
CA VAL A 495 -1.08 -5.87 5.08
C VAL A 495 -2.27 -5.62 4.17
N ILE A 496 -3.16 -4.71 4.56
CA ILE A 496 -4.41 -4.47 3.84
C ILE A 496 -4.19 -3.86 2.46
N ARG A 497 -3.24 -2.93 2.32
CA ARG A 497 -2.89 -2.37 1.00
C ARG A 497 -2.26 -3.42 0.07
N GLN A 498 -1.45 -4.33 0.61
CA GLN A 498 -0.84 -5.40 -0.16
C GLN A 498 -1.85 -6.43 -0.70
N GLU A 499 -3.03 -6.55 -0.11
CA GLU A 499 -4.06 -7.52 -0.55
C GLU A 499 -4.41 -7.40 -2.03
N SER A 500 -4.56 -6.17 -2.53
CA SER A 500 -4.90 -5.96 -3.95
C SER A 500 -3.81 -6.42 -4.90
N PHE A 501 -2.54 -6.44 -4.45
CA PHE A 501 -1.44 -7.02 -5.19
C PHE A 501 -1.52 -8.55 -5.13
N VAL A 502 -1.73 -9.12 -3.95
CA VAL A 502 -1.90 -10.58 -3.74
C VAL A 502 -3.04 -11.14 -4.60
N GLU A 503 -4.19 -10.48 -4.59
CA GLU A 503 -5.36 -10.86 -5.40
C GLU A 503 -5.08 -10.78 -6.90
N LYS A 504 -4.37 -9.75 -7.36
CA LYS A 504 -3.95 -9.65 -8.78
C LYS A 504 -2.99 -10.78 -9.16
N MET A 505 -2.05 -11.14 -8.28
CA MET A 505 -1.14 -12.27 -8.52
C MET A 505 -1.90 -13.60 -8.61
N HIS A 506 -2.87 -13.83 -7.72
CA HIS A 506 -3.79 -14.98 -7.76
C HIS A 506 -4.56 -15.02 -9.08
N ASN A 507 -5.20 -13.92 -9.48
CA ASN A 507 -6.07 -13.86 -10.65
C ASN A 507 -5.32 -13.99 -11.99
N ILE A 508 -4.08 -13.50 -12.07
CA ILE A 508 -3.19 -13.72 -13.22
C ILE A 508 -2.78 -15.19 -13.31
N ASP A 509 -2.64 -15.85 -12.16
CA ASP A 509 -2.46 -17.29 -12.03
C ASP A 509 -1.17 -17.81 -12.68
N TRP A 510 -0.05 -17.09 -12.49
CA TRP A 510 1.25 -17.52 -13.03
C TRP A 510 1.74 -18.84 -12.47
N LEU A 511 1.35 -19.20 -11.24
CA LEU A 511 1.74 -20.46 -10.60
C LEU A 511 1.35 -21.69 -11.42
N HIS A 512 0.21 -21.62 -12.12
CA HIS A 512 -0.27 -22.71 -12.98
C HIS A 512 0.11 -22.54 -14.45
N SER A 513 0.94 -21.55 -14.78
CA SER A 513 1.36 -21.29 -16.16
C SER A 513 2.50 -22.21 -16.58
N PRO A 514 2.42 -22.91 -17.74
CA PRO A 514 3.56 -23.66 -18.28
C PRO A 514 4.74 -22.75 -18.66
N ALA A 515 4.49 -21.44 -18.82
CA ALA A 515 5.52 -20.45 -19.14
C ALA A 515 6.22 -19.86 -17.91
N LEU A 516 5.87 -20.27 -16.69
CA LEU A 516 6.36 -19.71 -15.41
C LEU A 516 7.89 -19.47 -15.39
N PRO A 517 8.77 -20.44 -15.73
CA PRO A 517 10.23 -20.20 -15.71
C PRO A 517 10.68 -19.12 -16.70
N SER A 518 10.01 -19.00 -17.85
CA SER A 518 10.30 -17.96 -18.84
C SER A 518 9.77 -16.59 -18.39
N THR A 519 8.60 -16.56 -17.74
CA THR A 519 8.00 -15.35 -17.16
C THR A 519 8.90 -14.77 -16.08
N MET A 520 9.41 -15.60 -15.17
CA MET A 520 10.34 -15.17 -14.11
C MET A 520 11.65 -14.59 -14.68
N ARG A 521 12.23 -15.21 -15.70
CA ARG A 521 13.43 -14.67 -16.37
C ARG A 521 13.15 -13.32 -17.04
N ARG A 522 12.03 -13.18 -17.75
CA ARG A 522 11.68 -11.91 -18.43
C ARG A 522 11.42 -10.78 -17.43
N LEU A 523 10.68 -11.03 -16.36
CA LEU A 523 10.38 -9.98 -15.37
C LEU A 523 11.63 -9.51 -14.61
N ILE A 524 12.61 -10.38 -14.37
CA ILE A 524 13.87 -10.01 -13.71
C ILE A 524 14.68 -9.04 -14.59
N VAL A 525 14.78 -9.32 -15.90
CA VAL A 525 15.42 -8.40 -16.87
C VAL A 525 14.68 -7.06 -16.92
N LYS A 526 13.35 -7.09 -16.93
CA LYS A 526 12.52 -5.88 -16.92
C LYS A 526 12.69 -5.08 -15.62
N TYR A 527 12.83 -5.76 -14.48
CA TYR A 527 13.12 -5.14 -13.18
C TYR A 527 14.50 -4.47 -13.13
N GLU A 528 15.55 -5.11 -13.65
CA GLU A 528 16.88 -4.49 -13.76
C GLU A 528 16.83 -3.17 -14.56
N ARG A 529 16.12 -3.20 -15.70
CA ARG A 529 15.85 -2.01 -16.53
C ARG A 529 15.04 -0.95 -15.78
N PHE A 530 14.10 -1.35 -14.94
CA PHE A 530 13.31 -0.46 -14.08
C PHE A 530 14.17 0.22 -13.01
N VAL A 531 15.11 -0.48 -12.36
CA VAL A 531 16.07 0.13 -11.42
C VAL A 531 16.92 1.21 -12.12
N SER A 532 17.31 0.97 -13.37
CA SER A 532 18.03 1.99 -14.16
C SER A 532 17.20 3.25 -14.41
N ILE A 533 15.87 3.13 -14.55
CA ILE A 533 14.95 4.29 -14.65
C ILE A 533 14.87 5.04 -13.32
N MET A 534 14.84 4.32 -12.19
CA MET A 534 14.79 4.90 -10.83
C MET A 534 16.05 5.69 -10.45
N LYS A 535 17.12 5.61 -11.24
CA LYS A 535 18.30 6.47 -11.09
C LYS A 535 17.99 7.96 -11.28
N ASN A 536 16.88 8.32 -11.93
CA ASN A 536 16.45 9.71 -12.04
C ASN A 536 15.75 10.20 -10.76
N PRO A 537 16.37 11.09 -9.95
CA PRO A 537 15.79 11.54 -8.69
C PRO A 537 14.65 12.57 -8.86
N ARG A 538 14.39 13.02 -10.09
CA ARG A 538 13.38 14.04 -10.40
C ARG A 538 12.02 13.47 -10.77
N SER A 539 11.91 12.15 -10.95
CA SER A 539 10.68 11.52 -11.42
C SER A 539 10.45 10.22 -10.68
N MET A 540 9.21 9.99 -10.25
CA MET A 540 8.79 8.73 -9.63
C MET A 540 8.60 7.70 -10.74
N ALA A 541 9.22 6.52 -10.61
CA ALA A 541 8.95 5.39 -11.48
C ALA A 541 7.81 4.53 -10.90
N VAL A 542 6.95 3.98 -11.76
CA VAL A 542 5.83 3.13 -11.33
C VAL A 542 5.96 1.75 -11.97
N PRO A 543 5.97 0.67 -11.17
CA PRO A 543 6.14 -0.69 -11.68
C PRO A 543 4.87 -1.18 -12.39
N THR A 544 5.03 -2.05 -13.38
CA THR A 544 3.98 -3.00 -13.78
C THR A 544 3.95 -4.18 -12.79
N LEU A 545 2.87 -4.97 -12.75
CA LEU A 545 2.71 -6.06 -11.79
C LEU A 545 3.86 -7.09 -11.77
N ASP A 546 4.43 -7.41 -12.94
CA ASP A 546 5.61 -8.28 -13.09
C ASP A 546 6.90 -7.68 -12.51
N VAL A 547 7.13 -6.39 -12.76
CA VAL A 547 8.26 -5.62 -12.21
C VAL A 547 8.12 -5.50 -10.70
N ASP A 548 6.90 -5.28 -10.20
CA ASP A 548 6.62 -5.11 -8.78
C ASP A 548 6.83 -6.42 -8.01
N LEU A 549 6.49 -7.58 -8.60
CA LEU A 549 6.80 -8.89 -8.02
C LEU A 549 8.31 -9.06 -7.77
N ALA A 550 9.15 -8.78 -8.79
CA ALA A 550 10.61 -8.82 -8.62
C ALA A 550 11.11 -7.78 -7.63
N TRP A 551 10.52 -6.59 -7.64
CA TRP A 551 10.91 -5.52 -6.73
C TRP A 551 10.60 -5.87 -5.28
N HIS A 552 9.41 -6.39 -4.99
CA HIS A 552 9.05 -6.90 -3.67
C HIS A 552 9.95 -8.07 -3.26
N THR A 553 10.23 -9.02 -4.16
CA THR A 553 11.18 -10.12 -3.87
C THR A 553 12.56 -9.58 -3.49
N HIS A 554 13.05 -8.54 -4.16
CA HIS A 554 14.34 -7.92 -3.81
C HIS A 554 14.30 -7.22 -2.45
N GLN A 555 13.23 -6.49 -2.12
CA GLN A 555 13.05 -5.81 -0.82
C GLN A 555 13.06 -6.79 0.37
N LEU A 556 12.69 -8.05 0.12
CA LEU A 556 12.73 -9.13 1.10
C LEU A 556 14.17 -9.62 1.41
N ASP A 557 15.20 -9.10 0.75
CA ASP A 557 16.60 -9.07 1.23
C ASP A 557 17.00 -7.63 1.59
N PRO A 558 16.60 -7.09 2.75
CA PRO A 558 16.72 -5.67 3.09
C PRO A 558 18.15 -5.11 2.95
N ALA A 559 19.15 -5.82 3.50
CA ALA A 559 20.55 -5.42 3.42
C ALA A 559 21.09 -5.50 1.98
N GLY A 560 20.76 -6.58 1.24
CA GLY A 560 21.11 -6.75 -0.17
C GLY A 560 20.50 -5.67 -1.06
N TYR A 561 19.20 -5.42 -0.89
CA TYR A 561 18.44 -4.39 -1.60
C TYR A 561 18.99 -2.98 -1.37
N MET A 562 19.33 -2.62 -0.13
CA MET A 562 19.99 -1.35 0.15
C MET A 562 21.35 -1.25 -0.55
N ALA A 563 22.19 -2.30 -0.45
CA ALA A 563 23.50 -2.32 -1.11
C ALA A 563 23.37 -2.16 -2.63
N TYR A 564 22.44 -2.89 -3.25
CA TYR A 564 22.19 -2.84 -4.68
C TYR A 564 21.65 -1.47 -5.12
N THR A 565 20.61 -0.96 -4.47
CA THR A 565 19.98 0.30 -4.87
C THR A 565 20.88 1.50 -4.67
N VAL A 566 21.64 1.55 -3.57
CA VAL A 566 22.61 2.63 -3.34
C VAL A 566 23.71 2.60 -4.39
N LYS A 567 24.24 1.42 -4.73
CA LYS A 567 25.25 1.27 -5.79
C LYS A 567 24.75 1.76 -7.17
N HIS A 568 23.51 1.44 -7.53
CA HIS A 568 22.99 1.70 -8.88
C HIS A 568 22.27 3.05 -9.03
N THR A 569 21.72 3.58 -7.94
CA THR A 569 20.88 4.79 -7.95
C THR A 569 21.35 5.91 -7.01
N ARG A 570 22.36 5.67 -6.16
CA ARG A 570 22.86 6.57 -5.09
C ARG A 570 21.86 6.88 -3.97
N GLN A 571 20.71 6.22 -3.99
CA GLN A 571 19.69 6.32 -2.95
C GLN A 571 19.27 4.92 -2.51
N PHE A 572 18.85 4.80 -1.25
CA PHE A 572 18.12 3.63 -0.81
C PHE A 572 16.68 3.77 -1.30
N VAL A 573 16.35 3.18 -2.44
CA VAL A 573 15.05 3.40 -3.10
C VAL A 573 13.92 2.91 -2.20
N ASP A 574 12.95 3.78 -1.92
CA ASP A 574 11.78 3.44 -1.11
C ASP A 574 10.67 2.81 -1.96
N HIS A 575 9.78 2.09 -1.29
CA HIS A 575 8.49 1.66 -1.85
C HIS A 575 7.41 2.42 -1.08
N ASP A 576 7.00 3.56 -1.65
CA ASP A 576 6.00 4.42 -1.02
C ASP A 576 4.67 3.64 -0.94
N ASP A 577 4.32 3.18 0.25
CA ASP A 577 3.12 2.38 0.50
C ASP A 577 1.80 3.19 0.42
N LYS A 578 1.91 4.53 0.33
CA LYS A 578 0.81 5.42 -0.07
C LYS A 578 1.28 6.34 -1.18
N VAL A 579 0.53 6.48 -2.27
CA VAL A 579 0.77 7.48 -3.33
C VAL A 579 -0.57 7.97 -3.88
N ALA A 580 -0.72 9.28 -4.10
CA ALA A 580 -1.95 9.82 -4.68
C ALA A 580 -2.22 9.20 -6.08
N GLU A 581 -3.44 8.71 -6.31
CA GLU A 581 -3.86 8.06 -7.58
C GLU A 581 -3.50 8.89 -8.83
N THR A 582 -3.68 10.21 -8.77
CA THR A 582 -3.36 11.12 -9.88
C THR A 582 -1.86 11.26 -10.13
N ARG A 583 -1.02 11.12 -9.10
CA ARG A 583 0.44 11.12 -9.22
C ARG A 583 0.93 9.79 -9.79
N LEU A 584 0.33 8.67 -9.37
CA LEU A 584 0.64 7.35 -9.92
C LEU A 584 0.35 7.28 -11.42
N ASN A 585 -0.79 7.80 -11.86
CA ASN A 585 -1.12 7.83 -13.28
C ASN A 585 -0.07 8.57 -14.12
N ASP A 586 0.31 9.79 -13.71
CA ASP A 586 1.30 10.59 -14.43
C ASP A 586 2.68 9.92 -14.42
N ALA A 587 3.07 9.38 -13.26
CA ALA A 587 4.33 8.68 -13.07
C ALA A 587 4.40 7.38 -13.90
N PHE A 588 3.29 6.66 -14.05
CA PHE A 588 3.20 5.48 -14.92
C PHE A 588 3.32 5.84 -16.41
N ALA A 589 2.68 6.93 -16.85
CA ALA A 589 2.83 7.43 -18.20
C ALA A 589 4.28 7.86 -18.49
N TRP A 590 4.93 8.55 -17.53
CA TRP A 590 6.35 8.90 -17.62
C TRP A 590 7.25 7.66 -17.67
N THR A 591 7.00 6.67 -16.82
CA THR A 591 7.77 5.42 -16.78
C THR A 591 7.64 4.67 -18.10
N SER A 592 6.42 4.52 -18.62
CA SER A 592 6.13 3.86 -19.90
C SER A 592 6.87 4.51 -21.06
N LYS A 593 6.81 5.85 -21.14
CA LYS A 593 7.53 6.63 -22.15
C LYS A 593 9.04 6.48 -22.02
N THR A 594 9.57 6.51 -20.80
CA THR A 594 11.01 6.44 -20.54
C THR A 594 11.56 5.06 -20.87
N TYR A 595 10.86 4.00 -20.45
CA TYR A 595 11.21 2.61 -20.77
C TYR A 595 11.22 2.40 -22.29
N GLN A 596 10.16 2.80 -22.99
CA GLN A 596 10.08 2.67 -24.44
C GLN A 596 11.20 3.43 -25.17
N LYS A 597 11.57 4.62 -24.67
CA LYS A 597 12.67 5.41 -25.22
C LYS A 597 14.03 4.73 -25.02
N LEU A 598 14.27 4.12 -23.85
CA LEU A 598 15.57 3.53 -23.51
C LEU A 598 15.77 2.15 -24.12
N TYR A 599 14.71 1.35 -24.23
CA TYR A 599 14.83 -0.07 -24.56
C TYR A 599 14.12 -0.48 -25.87
N GLY A 600 13.38 0.43 -26.51
CA GLY A 600 12.69 0.14 -27.78
C GLY A 600 11.47 -0.78 -27.68
N GLU A 601 11.12 -1.22 -26.46
CA GLU A 601 10.02 -2.15 -26.17
C GLU A 601 8.89 -1.45 -25.39
N PRO A 602 7.62 -1.86 -25.55
CA PRO A 602 6.53 -1.35 -24.73
C PRO A 602 6.73 -1.76 -23.26
N TYR A 603 6.50 -0.83 -22.34
CA TYR A 603 6.61 -1.13 -20.90
C TYR A 603 5.46 -2.00 -20.38
N SER A 604 4.24 -1.70 -20.83
CA SER A 604 3.04 -2.48 -20.57
C SER A 604 2.56 -3.09 -21.87
N GLU A 605 2.44 -4.42 -21.90
CA GLU A 605 1.95 -5.18 -23.05
C GLU A 605 0.41 -5.33 -23.03
N CYS A 606 -0.24 -4.98 -21.92
CA CYS A 606 -1.69 -5.05 -21.76
C CYS A 606 -2.42 -4.13 -22.75
N THR A 607 -3.43 -4.64 -23.46
CA THR A 607 -4.26 -3.89 -24.43
C THR A 607 -5.57 -3.35 -23.85
N CYS A 608 -5.69 -3.19 -22.53
CA CYS A 608 -6.87 -2.55 -21.93
C CYS A 608 -6.95 -1.07 -22.33
N TRP A 609 -8.15 -0.48 -22.25
CA TRP A 609 -8.36 0.90 -22.67
C TRP A 609 -7.43 1.90 -21.97
N TYR A 610 -7.12 1.67 -20.70
CA TYR A 610 -6.21 2.53 -19.94
C TYR A 610 -4.79 2.47 -20.49
N CYS A 611 -4.24 1.27 -20.70
CA CYS A 611 -2.89 1.10 -21.23
C CYS A 611 -2.79 1.65 -22.66
N GLU A 612 -3.86 1.50 -23.46
CA GLU A 612 -3.95 2.12 -24.79
C GLU A 612 -3.94 3.65 -24.71
N ALA A 613 -4.72 4.25 -23.81
CA ALA A 613 -4.75 5.69 -23.61
C ALA A 613 -3.41 6.24 -23.12
N VAL A 614 -2.74 5.54 -22.19
CA VAL A 614 -1.39 5.88 -21.72
C VAL A 614 -0.39 5.82 -22.88
N ARG A 615 -0.39 4.74 -23.67
CA ARG A 615 0.48 4.63 -24.85
C ARG A 615 0.24 5.76 -25.84
N GLU A 616 -1.01 6.06 -26.16
CA GLU A 616 -1.38 7.14 -27.08
C GLU A 616 -0.90 8.51 -26.57
N SER A 617 -0.93 8.74 -25.24
CA SER A 617 -0.50 10.00 -24.62
C SER A 617 0.97 10.36 -24.88
N HIS A 618 1.83 9.37 -25.16
CA HIS A 618 3.27 9.59 -25.34
C HIS A 618 3.82 9.17 -26.70
N THR A 619 3.02 8.58 -27.60
CA THR A 619 3.37 8.42 -29.01
C THR A 619 3.15 9.73 -29.79
N SER A 620 4.22 10.42 -30.18
CA SER A 620 4.10 11.64 -30.98
C SER A 620 3.64 11.34 -32.42
N ALA A 621 2.98 12.30 -33.08
CA ALA A 621 2.63 12.19 -34.50
C ALA A 621 3.87 12.04 -35.39
N VAL A 622 4.98 12.67 -35.00
CA VAL A 622 6.27 12.61 -35.70
C VAL A 622 6.91 11.23 -35.60
N SER A 623 6.91 10.58 -34.43
CA SER A 623 7.41 9.19 -34.27
C SER A 623 6.64 8.18 -35.13
N ARG A 624 5.37 8.47 -35.42
CA ARG A 624 4.49 7.65 -36.28
C ARG A 624 4.76 7.86 -37.77
N LEU A 625 5.09 9.08 -38.20
CA LEU A 625 5.41 9.39 -39.60
C LEU A 625 6.73 8.78 -40.06
N PHE A 626 7.68 8.55 -39.14
CA PHE A 626 9.00 7.98 -39.47
C PHE A 626 9.12 6.46 -39.23
N ASN A 627 8.01 5.74 -39.00
CA ASN A 627 8.01 4.28 -38.73
C ASN A 627 9.11 3.86 -37.73
N THR A 628 9.27 4.64 -36.66
CA THR A 628 10.26 4.34 -35.62
C THR A 628 9.99 2.97 -34.98
N THR A 629 11.05 2.29 -34.51
CA THR A 629 10.97 0.97 -33.86
C THR A 629 9.92 0.90 -32.75
N SER A 630 9.72 2.01 -32.03
CA SER A 630 8.69 2.16 -30.99
C SER A 630 7.25 2.10 -31.50
N ALA A 631 6.96 2.63 -32.70
CA ALA A 631 5.63 2.56 -33.31
C ALA A 631 5.33 1.13 -33.79
N SER A 632 6.33 0.46 -34.36
CA SER A 632 6.23 -0.95 -34.79
C SER A 632 6.00 -1.90 -33.62
N ALA A 633 6.72 -1.73 -32.51
CA ALA A 633 6.58 -2.56 -31.31
C ALA A 633 5.17 -2.48 -30.69
N ASN A 634 4.55 -1.28 -30.68
CA ASN A 634 3.17 -1.12 -30.21
C ASN A 634 2.14 -1.77 -31.15
N ASP A 635 2.39 -1.82 -32.46
CA ASP A 635 1.46 -2.44 -33.40
C ASP A 635 1.41 -3.97 -33.30
N GLN A 636 2.52 -4.58 -32.88
CA GLN A 636 2.65 -6.03 -32.64
C GLN A 636 1.81 -6.50 -31.44
N LEU A 637 1.54 -5.65 -30.44
CA LEU A 637 0.74 -6.03 -29.26
C LEU A 637 -0.68 -6.51 -29.58
N HIS A 638 -1.22 -6.07 -30.73
CA HIS A 638 -2.57 -6.44 -31.18
C HIS A 638 -2.60 -7.68 -32.08
N SER A 639 -1.50 -8.43 -32.21
CA SER A 639 -1.46 -9.65 -33.03
C SER A 639 -2.21 -10.81 -32.38
N ALA A 640 -2.46 -10.76 -31.07
CA ALA A 640 -3.19 -11.77 -30.32
C ALA A 640 -4.27 -11.13 -29.45
N THR A 641 -5.38 -11.85 -29.24
CA THR A 641 -6.43 -11.44 -28.29
C THR A 641 -5.92 -11.62 -26.87
N GLN A 642 -5.92 -10.55 -26.08
CA GLN A 642 -5.56 -10.60 -24.66
C GLN A 642 -6.81 -10.54 -23.78
N ASP A 643 -6.79 -11.25 -22.64
CA ASP A 643 -7.74 -10.99 -21.54
C ASP A 643 -7.14 -9.93 -20.61
N PRO A 644 -7.69 -8.71 -20.55
CA PRO A 644 -7.21 -7.65 -19.66
C PRO A 644 -7.13 -8.06 -18.20
N ARG A 645 -7.98 -9.01 -17.74
CA ARG A 645 -8.01 -9.48 -16.34
C ARG A 645 -6.80 -10.35 -15.97
N LYS A 646 -6.18 -10.98 -16.97
CA LYS A 646 -4.98 -11.79 -16.83
C LYS A 646 -3.72 -11.10 -17.38
N SER A 647 -3.87 -9.83 -17.80
CA SER A 647 -2.79 -9.08 -18.44
C SER A 647 -2.01 -8.26 -17.42
N VAL A 648 -0.69 -8.19 -17.65
CA VAL A 648 0.21 -7.38 -16.82
C VAL A 648 0.04 -5.90 -17.17
N HIS A 649 -0.39 -5.11 -16.19
CA HIS A 649 -0.52 -3.66 -16.30
C HIS A 649 0.04 -2.96 -15.05
N ILE A 650 -0.30 -1.68 -14.86
CA ILE A 650 0.16 -0.86 -13.73
C ILE A 650 -0.07 -1.58 -12.38
N SER A 651 0.94 -1.58 -11.51
CA SER A 651 0.74 -1.90 -10.10
C SER A 651 0.37 -0.63 -9.34
N ALA A 652 -0.80 -0.63 -8.72
CA ALA A 652 -1.39 0.53 -8.03
C ALA A 652 -1.89 0.17 -6.62
N HIS A 653 -1.33 -0.87 -6.00
CA HIS A 653 -1.77 -1.32 -4.67
C HIS A 653 -1.46 -0.28 -3.56
N ASN A 654 -0.49 0.60 -3.79
CA ASN A 654 -0.18 1.75 -2.95
C ASN A 654 -0.98 3.02 -3.29
N ALA A 655 -1.87 2.97 -4.29
CA ALA A 655 -2.68 4.13 -4.65
C ALA A 655 -3.64 4.48 -3.50
N VAL A 656 -3.72 5.77 -3.18
CA VAL A 656 -4.64 6.31 -2.19
C VAL A 656 -5.35 7.53 -2.76
N ARG A 657 -6.53 7.83 -2.23
CA ARG A 657 -7.26 9.05 -2.58
C ARG A 657 -7.04 10.12 -1.51
N PRO A 658 -6.34 11.19 -1.86
CA PRO A 658 -6.32 12.39 -1.07
C PRO A 658 -7.66 12.97 -0.65
N THR A 659 -7.71 13.50 0.56
CA THR A 659 -8.80 14.36 1.03
C THR A 659 -8.28 15.78 1.32
N ASP A 660 -9.00 16.79 0.83
CA ASP A 660 -8.71 18.19 1.10
C ASP A 660 -9.99 19.00 1.34
N GLU A 661 -9.95 19.94 2.29
CA GLU A 661 -11.11 20.79 2.63
C GLU A 661 -11.47 21.76 1.48
N SER A 662 -10.50 22.08 0.62
CA SER A 662 -10.65 22.98 -0.53
C SER A 662 -11.23 22.32 -1.78
N ASN A 663 -11.44 20.99 -1.77
CA ASN A 663 -11.87 20.21 -2.94
C ASN A 663 -10.97 20.36 -4.20
N SER A 664 -9.76 20.90 -4.03
CA SER A 664 -8.82 21.19 -5.10
C SER A 664 -8.26 19.92 -5.72
N TYR A 665 -8.11 18.87 -4.91
CA TYR A 665 -7.69 17.58 -5.40
C TYR A 665 -8.74 16.96 -6.32
N GLN A 666 -10.02 17.02 -5.94
CA GLN A 666 -11.11 16.47 -6.74
C GLN A 666 -11.21 17.17 -8.10
N LEU A 667 -11.01 18.50 -8.13
CA LEU A 667 -10.93 19.25 -9.39
C LEU A 667 -9.75 18.79 -10.25
N SER A 668 -8.55 18.67 -9.66
CA SER A 668 -7.35 18.20 -10.38
C SER A 668 -7.51 16.77 -10.92
N ALA A 669 -8.13 15.88 -10.13
CA ALA A 669 -8.43 14.52 -10.53
C ALA A 669 -9.44 14.48 -11.69
N GLY A 670 -10.46 15.33 -11.67
CA GLY A 670 -11.42 15.49 -12.78
C GLY A 670 -10.74 15.90 -14.09
N LEU A 671 -9.90 16.94 -14.04
CA LEU A 671 -9.14 17.41 -15.21
C LEU A 671 -8.22 16.33 -15.79
N LYS A 672 -7.59 15.52 -14.93
CA LYS A 672 -6.74 14.40 -15.37
C LYS A 672 -7.55 13.26 -15.99
N ALA A 673 -8.73 12.95 -15.43
CA ALA A 673 -9.63 11.96 -16.00
C ALA A 673 -10.11 12.39 -17.41
N GLU A 674 -10.45 13.66 -17.59
CA GLU A 674 -10.81 14.24 -18.90
C GLU A 674 -9.64 14.17 -19.90
N ALA A 675 -8.41 14.50 -19.44
CA ALA A 675 -7.23 14.42 -20.29
C ALA A 675 -6.96 12.99 -20.77
N LEU A 676 -7.16 11.99 -19.89
CA LEU A 676 -7.02 10.58 -20.21
C LEU A 676 -8.11 10.10 -21.17
N GLU A 677 -9.37 10.52 -20.94
CA GLU A 677 -10.51 10.24 -21.84
C GLU A 677 -10.22 10.72 -23.26
N LYS A 678 -9.65 11.91 -23.41
CA LYS A 678 -9.24 12.42 -24.72
C LYS A 678 -8.20 11.54 -25.42
N GLN A 679 -7.28 10.91 -24.67
CA GLN A 679 -6.32 9.98 -25.26
C GLN A 679 -6.95 8.63 -25.60
N TYR A 680 -7.88 8.16 -24.78
CA TYR A 680 -8.67 6.96 -25.08
C TYR A 680 -9.44 7.12 -26.41
N GLN A 681 -10.13 8.24 -26.59
CA GLN A 681 -10.86 8.53 -27.84
C GLN A 681 -9.94 8.51 -29.06
N LYS A 682 -8.74 9.10 -28.96
CA LYS A 682 -7.73 9.02 -30.03
C LYS A 682 -7.26 7.58 -30.30
N ALA A 683 -7.12 6.76 -29.25
CA ALA A 683 -6.76 5.35 -29.42
C ALA A 683 -7.86 4.58 -30.16
N CYS A 684 -9.15 4.84 -29.87
CA CYS A 684 -10.28 4.28 -30.61
C CYS A 684 -10.30 4.74 -32.07
N GLU A 685 -10.14 6.04 -32.33
CA GLU A 685 -10.03 6.59 -33.69
C GLU A 685 -8.91 5.92 -34.50
N ARG A 686 -7.77 5.68 -33.86
CA ARG A 686 -6.63 4.99 -34.46
C ARG A 686 -6.95 3.53 -34.77
N ALA A 687 -7.57 2.81 -33.84
CA ALA A 687 -8.00 1.43 -34.06
C ALA A 687 -8.95 1.34 -35.26
N ARG A 688 -9.96 2.21 -35.31
CA ARG A 688 -10.91 2.32 -36.42
C ARG A 688 -10.23 2.63 -37.76
N LYS A 689 -9.28 3.57 -37.79
CA LYS A 689 -8.48 3.90 -39.00
C LYS A 689 -7.63 2.72 -39.50
N LYS A 690 -7.19 1.83 -38.60
CA LYS A 690 -6.39 0.65 -38.92
C LYS A 690 -7.23 -0.61 -39.17
N GLY A 691 -8.57 -0.51 -39.16
CA GLY A 691 -9.46 -1.67 -39.26
C GLY A 691 -9.33 -2.64 -38.07
N LYS A 692 -8.78 -2.19 -36.94
CA LYS A 692 -8.66 -2.97 -35.70
C LYS A 692 -9.86 -2.71 -34.81
N LYS A 693 -10.18 -3.67 -33.94
CA LYS A 693 -11.21 -3.52 -32.91
C LYS A 693 -10.82 -2.43 -31.92
N GLU A 694 -11.76 -1.57 -31.58
CA GLU A 694 -11.53 -0.51 -30.60
C GLU A 694 -11.23 -1.11 -29.21
N PRO A 695 -10.35 -0.46 -28.41
CA PRO A 695 -10.12 -0.88 -27.05
C PRO A 695 -11.44 -0.83 -26.27
N ARG A 696 -11.84 -1.95 -25.66
CA ARG A 696 -13.10 -2.02 -24.91
C ARG A 696 -12.95 -1.28 -23.58
N ARG A 697 -13.90 -0.37 -23.30
CA ARG A 697 -14.01 0.30 -22.00
C ARG A 697 -14.88 -0.46 -21.00
N ASP A 698 -15.84 -1.21 -21.52
CA ASP A 698 -16.93 -1.82 -20.76
C ASP A 698 -16.47 -3.09 -20.00
N ASP A 699 -15.24 -3.55 -20.27
CA ASP A 699 -14.59 -4.67 -19.59
C ASP A 699 -13.93 -4.19 -18.27
N TYR A 700 -14.79 -4.01 -17.25
CA TYR A 700 -14.58 -4.25 -15.81
C TYR A 700 -13.34 -3.69 -15.09
N TYR A 701 -13.59 -2.85 -14.07
CA TYR A 701 -12.81 -2.86 -12.83
C TYR A 701 -13.73 -3.34 -11.71
N TYR A 702 -13.52 -4.58 -11.30
CA TYR A 702 -14.08 -5.12 -10.07
C TYR A 702 -12.95 -5.13 -9.04
N SER A 703 -13.16 -4.52 -7.88
CA SER A 703 -12.50 -5.08 -6.70
C SER A 703 -13.23 -6.38 -6.42
N ASP A 704 -12.52 -7.49 -6.32
CA ASP A 704 -13.15 -8.74 -5.90
C ASP A 704 -13.28 -8.70 -4.36
N ALA A 705 -14.39 -8.14 -3.89
CA ALA A 705 -14.70 -8.14 -2.48
C ALA A 705 -15.19 -9.54 -2.09
N TRP A 706 -14.26 -10.44 -1.85
CA TRP A 706 -14.53 -11.79 -1.32
C TRP A 706 -15.21 -12.76 -2.30
N GLY A 707 -15.15 -12.53 -3.61
CA GLY A 707 -15.92 -13.23 -4.63
C GLY A 707 -17.10 -12.41 -5.15
N TYR A 708 -17.29 -11.16 -4.67
CA TYR A 708 -18.34 -10.25 -5.10
C TYR A 708 -17.77 -9.09 -5.96
N PRO A 709 -18.30 -8.90 -7.19
CA PRO A 709 -17.88 -7.81 -8.06
C PRO A 709 -18.31 -6.43 -7.53
N VAL A 710 -17.34 -5.58 -7.16
CA VAL A 710 -17.59 -4.20 -6.75
C VAL A 710 -17.37 -3.25 -7.93
N TYR A 711 -18.43 -2.63 -8.43
CA TYR A 711 -18.34 -1.67 -9.53
C TYR A 711 -17.88 -0.29 -9.04
N ILE A 712 -16.77 0.20 -9.60
CA ILE A 712 -16.30 1.57 -9.36
C ILE A 712 -16.72 2.44 -10.56
N PRO A 713 -17.53 3.50 -10.37
CA PRO A 713 -18.18 4.26 -11.46
C PRO A 713 -17.25 5.12 -12.34
N ALA A 714 -15.95 4.87 -12.30
CA ALA A 714 -14.97 5.33 -13.28
C ALA A 714 -13.82 4.31 -13.28
N TYR A 715 -13.69 3.52 -14.35
CA TYR A 715 -12.54 2.63 -14.49
C TYR A 715 -11.27 3.49 -14.50
N SER A 716 -10.30 3.15 -13.68
CA SER A 716 -8.98 3.78 -13.66
C SER A 716 -8.06 2.82 -12.91
N PRO A 717 -7.23 2.00 -13.58
CA PRO A 717 -6.37 1.00 -12.94
C PRO A 717 -5.33 1.59 -11.98
N TYR A 718 -5.22 2.92 -11.96
CA TYR A 718 -4.39 3.73 -11.09
C TYR A 718 -5.13 4.27 -9.84
N VAL A 719 -6.45 4.03 -9.72
CA VAL A 719 -7.23 4.38 -8.53
C VAL A 719 -6.91 3.39 -7.40
N GLY A 720 -6.81 3.96 -6.20
CA GLY A 720 -6.48 3.26 -4.95
C GLY A 720 -7.23 1.98 -4.70
N TYR A 721 -6.54 1.01 -4.10
CA TYR A 721 -7.22 0.01 -3.29
C TYR A 721 -7.91 0.73 -2.14
N VAL A 722 -9.23 0.75 -2.18
CA VAL A 722 -10.05 1.07 -1.01
C VAL A 722 -10.60 -0.28 -0.56
N PRO A 723 -10.37 -0.69 0.70
CA PRO A 723 -11.02 -1.86 1.26
C PRO A 723 -12.52 -1.81 0.95
N TYR A 724 -13.18 -2.95 0.75
CA TYR A 724 -14.56 -2.95 0.26
C TYR A 724 -15.48 -2.06 1.13
N ALA A 725 -15.27 -2.10 2.44
CA ALA A 725 -15.94 -1.27 3.42
C ALA A 725 -14.91 -0.62 4.36
N PRO A 726 -14.30 0.52 3.95
CA PRO A 726 -13.22 1.15 4.71
C PRO A 726 -13.70 1.68 6.07
N MET A 727 -15.01 1.88 6.23
CA MET A 727 -15.64 2.33 7.48
C MET A 727 -15.56 1.30 8.62
N TYR A 728 -15.26 0.03 8.34
CA TYR A 728 -15.17 -1.03 9.36
C TYR A 728 -13.85 -1.06 10.12
N TYR A 729 -12.86 -0.31 9.63
CA TYR A 729 -11.52 -0.26 10.17
C TYR A 729 -11.36 0.89 11.18
N PRO A 730 -10.53 0.70 12.23
CA PRO A 730 -10.26 1.73 13.24
C PRO A 730 -9.45 2.92 12.70
N VAL A 731 -8.82 2.76 11.54
CA VAL A 731 -7.97 3.75 10.88
C VAL A 731 -8.37 3.83 9.40
N THR A 732 -8.31 5.02 8.81
CA THR A 732 -8.62 5.18 7.39
C THR A 732 -7.47 4.64 6.52
N LEU A 733 -7.63 3.41 6.03
CA LEU A 733 -6.56 2.65 5.38
C LEU A 733 -6.14 3.15 3.99
N GLY A 734 -7.03 3.85 3.28
CA GLY A 734 -6.86 4.28 1.89
C GLY A 734 -6.86 5.80 1.65
N CYS A 735 -6.81 6.62 2.71
CA CYS A 735 -6.81 8.08 2.58
C CYS A 735 -5.43 8.68 2.91
N MET A 736 -5.14 9.82 2.28
CA MET A 736 -4.02 10.69 2.60
C MET A 736 -4.56 12.11 2.79
N ALA A 737 -4.45 12.71 3.97
CA ALA A 737 -4.86 14.11 4.09
C ALA A 737 -3.85 15.05 3.44
N LEU A 738 -4.32 15.88 2.49
CA LEU A 738 -3.50 16.89 1.82
C LEU A 738 -3.84 18.33 2.28
N GLY A 739 -5.03 18.57 2.85
CA GLY A 739 -5.48 19.90 3.27
C GLY A 739 -4.72 20.45 4.47
N ALA A 740 -4.36 21.75 4.48
CA ALA A 740 -3.87 22.41 5.69
C ALA A 740 -4.95 22.31 6.77
N GLY A 741 -4.62 21.77 7.95
CA GLY A 741 -5.59 21.46 9.01
C GLY A 741 -6.14 20.03 9.00
N ALA A 742 -6.06 19.30 7.89
CA ALA A 742 -6.63 17.95 7.79
C ALA A 742 -5.80 16.89 8.51
N ALA A 743 -6.49 15.86 9.02
CA ALA A 743 -5.91 14.73 9.74
C ALA A 743 -5.00 13.89 8.83
N GLY A 744 -3.69 14.10 8.91
CA GLY A 744 -2.64 13.38 8.18
C GLY A 744 -1.67 14.36 7.51
N ASN A 745 -2.01 15.65 7.53
CA ASN A 745 -1.14 16.71 7.05
C ASN A 745 -0.25 17.28 8.17
N CYS A 746 0.96 17.69 7.81
CA CYS A 746 1.86 18.39 8.72
C CYS A 746 1.35 19.82 9.02
N CYS A 747 2.07 20.50 9.90
CA CYS A 747 1.90 21.90 10.27
C CYS A 747 1.72 22.84 9.06
N ALA A 748 0.77 23.77 9.14
CA ALA A 748 0.51 24.78 8.12
C ALA A 748 1.78 25.58 7.78
N GLY A 749 2.08 25.75 6.49
CA GLY A 749 3.28 26.47 6.00
C GLY A 749 4.58 25.64 5.98
N ILE A 750 4.54 24.38 6.43
CA ILE A 750 5.71 23.49 6.42
C ILE A 750 5.86 22.76 5.06
N CYS A 751 4.77 22.39 4.34
CA CYS A 751 4.88 21.52 3.14
C CYS A 751 3.59 21.41 2.30
N GLY A 752 3.72 21.00 1.03
CA GLY A 752 2.62 20.58 0.14
C GLY A 752 2.30 19.08 0.21
N GLY A 753 1.17 18.67 -0.34
CA GLY A 753 0.57 17.34 -0.16
C GLY A 753 1.43 16.13 -0.53
N GLY A 754 2.31 16.23 -1.54
CA GLY A 754 3.09 15.09 -2.05
C GLY A 754 4.00 14.37 -1.05
N VAL A 755 4.36 15.01 0.08
CA VAL A 755 5.20 14.43 1.15
C VAL A 755 4.34 13.73 2.23
N ALA A 756 3.00 13.73 2.16
CA ALA A 756 2.13 13.13 3.23
C ALA A 756 2.15 11.60 3.17
N ALA A 757 2.52 11.08 2.02
CA ALA A 757 2.45 9.68 1.65
C ALA A 757 3.53 8.79 2.30
N GLY A 758 4.36 9.35 3.18
CA GLY A 758 5.69 8.77 3.44
C GLY A 758 6.67 9.04 2.30
N SER A 759 6.23 9.69 1.21
CA SER A 759 7.05 9.95 0.02
C SER A 759 8.35 10.62 0.39
N CYS A 760 9.40 9.83 0.27
CA CYS A 760 10.76 10.25 0.46
C CYS A 760 11.04 11.41 -0.48
N GLY A 761 11.49 12.53 0.11
CA GLY A 761 11.57 13.84 -0.50
C GLY A 761 12.60 14.00 -1.63
N GLY A 762 12.61 13.08 -2.60
CA GLY A 762 13.32 13.25 -3.87
C GLY A 762 12.93 14.59 -4.49
N MET A 763 13.89 15.22 -5.19
CA MET A 763 13.72 16.53 -5.80
C MET A 763 12.52 16.61 -6.77
N GLY A 764 11.99 15.49 -7.23
CA GLY A 764 10.77 15.38 -8.06
C GLY A 764 9.43 15.59 -7.34
N GLY A 765 9.41 15.86 -6.04
CA GLY A 765 8.20 16.33 -5.35
C GLY A 765 7.87 17.76 -5.79
N ASP A 766 7.14 17.90 -6.89
CA ASP A 766 6.68 19.18 -7.42
C ASP A 766 5.99 19.98 -6.32
N CYS A 767 6.67 21.04 -5.90
CA CYS A 767 6.12 22.12 -5.09
C CYS A 767 5.59 23.25 -6.00
N ALA A 768 5.44 22.99 -7.30
CA ALA A 768 4.88 23.93 -8.26
C ALA A 768 3.34 23.89 -8.18
N GLY A 769 2.82 24.41 -7.08
CA GLY A 769 1.39 24.57 -6.84
C GLY A 769 1.14 25.57 -5.71
N GLY A 770 2.00 26.58 -5.59
CA GLY A 770 1.69 27.75 -4.79
C GLY A 770 0.68 28.58 -5.57
N VAL A 771 -0.59 28.54 -5.17
CA VAL A 771 -1.48 29.67 -5.44
C VAL A 771 -0.84 30.89 -4.78
N ALA A 772 -0.33 31.80 -5.62
CA ALA A 772 0.20 33.07 -5.20
C ALA A 772 -0.89 33.82 -4.43
N GLY A 773 -0.64 34.09 -3.15
CA GLY A 773 -1.36 35.15 -2.43
C GLY A 773 -0.97 36.48 -3.05
N GLY A 774 -1.82 37.00 -3.92
CA GLY A 774 -1.71 38.33 -4.50
C GLY A 774 -2.98 39.12 -4.23
N CYS A 775 -2.88 40.09 -3.34
CA CYS A 775 -3.89 41.11 -3.11
C CYS A 775 -3.95 42.01 -4.36
N GLY A 776 -5.11 42.14 -5.01
CA GLY A 776 -5.34 43.06 -6.12
C GLY A 776 -6.73 42.89 -6.73
N GLY A 777 -7.48 43.99 -6.86
CA GLY A 777 -8.90 44.04 -7.22
C GLY A 777 -9.28 43.60 -8.66
N PRO A 778 -10.57 43.70 -9.02
CA PRO A 778 -11.15 42.97 -10.14
C PRO A 778 -10.94 43.69 -11.49
N GLY A 779 -10.67 42.92 -12.56
CA GLY A 779 -10.71 43.43 -13.92
C GLY A 779 -10.55 42.34 -15.00
N GLY A 780 -11.62 42.08 -15.74
CA GLY A 780 -11.61 41.86 -17.21
C GLY A 780 -11.03 40.56 -17.83
N CYS A 781 -11.94 39.67 -18.21
CA CYS A 781 -12.07 38.90 -19.47
C CYS A 781 -10.85 38.64 -20.41
N GLY A 782 -10.64 37.38 -20.82
CA GLY A 782 -9.93 36.99 -22.06
C GLY A 782 -9.54 35.50 -22.16
N GLY A 783 -9.97 34.77 -23.20
CA GLY A 783 -9.81 33.31 -23.38
C GLY A 783 -8.42 32.81 -23.84
N PRO A 784 -8.21 31.48 -24.03
CA PRO A 784 -6.88 30.90 -24.19
C PRO A 784 -6.42 30.76 -25.66
N GLY A 785 -5.22 31.27 -25.95
CA GLY A 785 -4.49 31.06 -27.20
C GLY A 785 -3.45 29.93 -27.09
N GLY A 786 -3.34 29.11 -28.14
CA GLY A 786 -2.47 27.95 -28.23
C GLY A 786 -0.97 28.26 -28.37
N CYS A 787 -0.13 27.30 -27.95
CA CYS A 787 1.33 27.38 -28.06
C CYS A 787 1.81 26.46 -29.19
N GLY A 788 2.38 27.05 -30.23
CA GLY A 788 3.00 26.37 -31.37
C GLY A 788 4.37 25.78 -31.07
N GLY A 789 4.74 24.76 -31.86
CA GLY A 789 6.04 24.13 -31.83
C GLY A 789 7.13 24.95 -32.53
N SER A 790 8.37 24.70 -32.16
CA SER A 790 9.55 25.12 -32.92
C SER A 790 10.43 23.89 -33.18
N GLY A 791 10.56 23.59 -34.47
CA GLY A 791 11.59 22.73 -35.03
C GLY A 791 12.49 23.56 -35.94
N GLY A 792 13.73 23.12 -36.08
CA GLY A 792 14.76 23.66 -36.98
C GLY A 792 16.10 23.15 -36.46
N GLY A 793 16.87 22.32 -37.16
CA GLY A 793 17.10 22.26 -38.59
C GLY A 793 18.55 22.69 -38.79
N GLY A 794 19.44 21.72 -39.02
CA GLY A 794 20.88 21.95 -39.11
C GLY A 794 21.36 22.49 -40.45
N CYS A 795 22.54 23.10 -40.41
CA CYS A 795 23.55 23.33 -41.46
C CYS A 795 24.75 23.93 -40.70
N GLY A 796 26.02 23.60 -40.90
CA GLY A 796 26.72 23.03 -42.04
C GLY A 796 27.90 23.96 -42.37
N GLY A 797 29.11 23.59 -41.93
CA GLY A 797 30.39 24.00 -42.54
C GLY A 797 30.99 25.37 -42.18
N GLY A 798 32.32 25.39 -42.04
CA GLY A 798 33.15 26.59 -42.15
C GLY A 798 34.24 26.69 -41.09
N GLY A 799 35.49 26.46 -41.48
CA GLY A 799 36.66 26.49 -40.59
C GLY A 799 37.19 27.88 -40.29
N GLY A 800 38.26 27.94 -39.49
CA GLY A 800 39.05 29.17 -39.28
C GLY A 800 39.67 29.21 -37.88
N GLY A 801 41.00 29.21 -37.81
CA GLY A 801 41.77 29.12 -36.56
C GLY A 801 41.94 30.43 -35.78
N CYS A 802 42.99 30.41 -34.93
CA CYS A 802 43.51 31.46 -34.02
C CYS A 802 42.71 31.59 -32.70
N GLY A 803 43.26 31.59 -31.48
CA GLY A 803 44.61 31.88 -30.99
C GLY A 803 44.52 32.93 -29.87
N GLY A 804 45.05 32.63 -28.67
CA GLY A 804 45.16 33.53 -27.51
C GLY A 804 44.08 33.32 -26.44
N GLY A 805 44.32 33.22 -25.14
CA GLY A 805 45.48 33.55 -24.32
C GLY A 805 45.05 34.47 -23.17
N GLY A 806 45.15 33.99 -21.93
CA GLY A 806 45.31 34.82 -20.72
C GLY A 806 44.05 35.32 -20.00
N GLY A 807 43.99 35.04 -18.69
CA GLY A 807 43.02 35.60 -17.74
C GLY A 807 42.73 34.65 -16.59
#